data_AF-A0A4V0YZQ2-F1
#
_entry.id   AF-A0A4V0YZQ2-F1
#
_cell.length_a   1.000
_cell.length_b   1.000
_cell.length_c   1.000
_cell.angle_alpha   90.00
_cell.angle_beta   90.00
_cell.angle_gamma   90.00
#
_symmetry.space_group_name_H-M   'P 1'
#
loop_
_entity.id
_entity.type
_entity.pdbx_description
1 polymer ?
#
loop_
_entity_poly.entity_id
_entity_poly.type
_entity_poly.pdbx_seq_one_letter_code
_entity_poly.pdbx_strand_id
1 'polypeptide(L)'
;MLMIFLSTLLRQSIYDRENRRVGSVRDVCVSLDETFPVITALMVHGSGNGDTFIPWTQVESIEELPVRLAVSQDQIRTYELRDNEILLRRDILDKQIVDTQGFRVVKVNDLKLAQIKKTARLVGVDISLSGLLRRLGVQPVVDALSRVAPLQLDERTITWNYVEPLQMVRASSGQMAPALAGAAVGAGATVIPQVQLNVSHTKLADLHPADVADILEQLDLEDAGAMLDRLDPEMAADTLNEVEYPLQSELLSELNPERASDLLEHLAPDDAADILADMSRGEAERLLSLMPASEAEPIRELLRYGEQTAGGIMTNEVVTLPQEATVEEALVYLRKNSAHLEMIYYLYIVDEEQHLRGVVSLRQLVTAEPGARMRELMDPDVIRVQTSTDQEEVARIIAKYDLLGVPVVNEDGSLLGLITVDDVIDVIHEEQAEDFSEIVGADVEDTEDEERFSWRAAISRFSWLVVNAIAGLILALVIYQVFSPLFAHVSVLARAPQVVAGLSLQQAFVGIICLIPMLLLTSGSAGSQALGVAGWQLYTKRGRDFWRGLLRELLQGALGGILISILVGGLAWFIFHSWQLSVAAGLGFGLTLLVASICGIILPNLLHRLRLRGSLITAPLLDPAIAIISLGTFFALTLELLERLHI
;
A
#
# COMPACT_ATOMS: atom_id res chain seq x y z
N MET A 1 17.60 0.24 -41.24
CA MET A 1 18.22 -0.17 -39.97
C MET A 1 17.46 -1.39 -39.53
N LEU A 2 18.02 -2.58 -39.77
CA LEU A 2 17.38 -3.80 -39.31
C LEU A 2 17.71 -3.94 -37.82
N MET A 3 16.69 -4.20 -37.00
CA MET A 3 16.87 -4.48 -35.58
C MET A 3 16.90 -5.99 -35.40
N ILE A 4 17.88 -6.51 -34.68
CA ILE A 4 18.03 -7.93 -34.38
C ILE A 4 18.03 -8.14 -32.87
N PHE A 5 17.35 -9.19 -32.42
CA PHE A 5 17.38 -9.57 -31.00
C PHE A 5 18.57 -10.47 -30.70
N LEU A 6 19.16 -10.29 -29.52
CA LEU A 6 20.31 -11.06 -29.05
C LEU A 6 20.00 -12.57 -29.08
N SER A 7 18.81 -12.97 -28.62
CA SER A 7 18.37 -14.37 -28.66
C SER A 7 18.47 -15.01 -30.06
N THR A 8 18.24 -14.23 -31.11
CA THR A 8 18.28 -14.69 -32.50
C THR A 8 19.71 -14.83 -33.01
N LEU A 9 20.63 -14.01 -32.49
CA LEU A 9 22.06 -14.05 -32.79
C LEU A 9 22.75 -15.20 -32.04
N LEU A 10 22.34 -15.49 -30.81
CA LEU A 10 22.91 -16.57 -30.01
C LEU A 10 22.75 -17.92 -30.71
N ARG A 11 23.79 -18.75 -30.63
CA ARG A 11 23.91 -20.09 -31.27
C ARG A 11 23.94 -20.09 -32.80
N GLN A 12 23.87 -18.92 -33.45
CA GLN A 12 24.04 -18.84 -34.91
C GLN A 12 25.44 -19.24 -35.32
N SER A 13 25.55 -19.97 -36.43
CA SER A 13 26.84 -20.35 -36.98
C SER A 13 27.52 -19.14 -37.60
N ILE A 14 28.83 -19.06 -37.41
CA ILE A 14 29.69 -18.00 -37.96
C ILE A 14 30.51 -18.59 -39.09
N TYR A 15 30.51 -17.91 -40.23
CA TYR A 15 31.30 -18.28 -41.41
C TYR A 15 32.33 -17.21 -41.70
N ASP A 16 33.51 -17.64 -42.13
CA ASP A 16 34.55 -16.74 -42.61
C ASP A 16 34.26 -16.25 -44.04
N ARG A 17 35.12 -15.37 -44.57
CA ARG A 17 35.01 -14.85 -45.95
C ARG A 17 35.01 -15.94 -47.04
N GLU A 18 35.60 -17.10 -46.75
CA GLU A 18 35.71 -18.25 -47.66
C GLU A 18 34.57 -19.27 -47.43
N ASN A 19 33.57 -18.90 -46.64
CA ASN A 19 32.42 -19.72 -46.29
C ASN A 19 32.78 -21.00 -45.50
N ARG A 20 33.90 -20.98 -44.78
CA ARG A 20 34.30 -22.01 -43.80
C ARG A 20 33.64 -21.72 -42.46
N ARG A 21 33.14 -22.76 -41.80
CA ARG A 21 32.49 -22.62 -40.48
C ARG A 21 33.54 -22.40 -39.40
N VAL A 22 33.48 -21.26 -38.72
CA VAL A 22 34.39 -20.87 -37.64
C VAL A 22 33.89 -21.39 -36.28
N GLY A 23 32.59 -21.31 -36.02
CA GLY A 23 32.00 -21.68 -34.74
C GLY A 23 30.56 -21.20 -34.62
N SER A 24 30.09 -20.98 -33.40
CA SER A 24 28.78 -20.37 -33.13
C SER A 24 28.87 -19.24 -32.11
N VAL A 25 28.02 -18.22 -32.24
CA VAL A 25 27.95 -17.10 -31.30
C VAL A 25 27.51 -17.60 -29.93
N ARG A 26 28.33 -17.37 -28.90
CA ARG A 26 28.04 -17.72 -27.52
C ARG A 26 27.54 -16.53 -26.72
N ASP A 27 28.12 -15.36 -26.96
CA ASP A 27 27.83 -14.10 -26.28
C ASP A 27 28.27 -12.89 -27.13
N VAL A 28 27.85 -11.69 -26.73
CA VAL A 28 28.16 -10.41 -27.37
C VAL A 28 28.73 -9.46 -26.33
N CYS A 29 29.83 -8.80 -26.67
CA CYS A 29 30.52 -7.88 -25.78
C CYS A 29 30.22 -6.43 -26.18
N VAL A 30 29.89 -5.58 -25.20
CA VAL A 30 29.63 -4.15 -25.40
C VAL A 30 30.49 -3.30 -24.47
N SER A 31 30.87 -2.10 -24.94
CA SER A 31 31.42 -1.03 -24.09
C SER A 31 30.31 -0.10 -23.65
N LEU A 32 30.31 0.26 -22.36
CA LEU A 32 29.34 1.16 -21.72
C LEU A 32 29.74 2.64 -21.78
N ASP A 33 30.80 3.01 -22.51
CA ASP A 33 31.34 4.38 -22.53
C ASP A 33 30.41 5.39 -23.25
N GLU A 34 29.47 4.91 -24.06
CA GLU A 34 28.53 5.72 -24.83
C GLU A 34 27.08 5.49 -24.37
N THR A 35 26.23 6.51 -24.53
CA THR A 35 24.78 6.47 -24.23
C THR A 35 24.06 5.25 -24.81
N PHE A 36 24.46 4.84 -26.02
CA PHE A 36 24.05 3.56 -26.61
C PHE A 36 25.29 2.66 -26.74
N PRO A 37 25.43 1.61 -25.89
CA PRO A 37 26.60 0.77 -25.84
C PRO A 37 26.98 0.20 -27.20
N VAL A 38 28.26 0.32 -27.56
CA VAL A 38 28.78 -0.15 -28.84
C VAL A 38 29.25 -1.59 -28.69
N ILE A 39 28.88 -2.45 -29.64
CA ILE A 39 29.38 -3.83 -29.69
C ILE A 39 30.86 -3.79 -30.09
N THR A 40 31.73 -4.30 -29.21
CA THR A 40 33.19 -4.29 -29.41
C THR A 40 33.71 -5.64 -29.89
N ALA A 41 33.09 -6.75 -29.46
CA ALA A 41 33.48 -8.10 -29.87
C ALA A 41 32.33 -9.12 -29.81
N LEU A 42 32.48 -10.23 -30.53
CA LEU A 42 31.63 -11.42 -30.43
C LEU A 42 32.40 -12.54 -29.72
N MET A 43 31.80 -13.16 -28.71
CA MET A 43 32.33 -14.38 -28.11
C MET A 43 31.86 -15.58 -28.93
N VAL A 44 32.82 -16.35 -29.44
CA VAL A 44 32.58 -17.47 -30.34
C VAL A 44 33.03 -18.75 -29.70
N HIS A 45 32.13 -19.74 -29.69
CA HIS A 45 32.46 -21.11 -29.35
C HIS A 45 32.94 -21.83 -30.61
N GLY A 46 34.26 -22.09 -30.68
CA GLY A 46 34.91 -22.73 -31.81
C GLY A 46 34.84 -24.26 -31.77
N SER A 47 35.40 -24.91 -32.79
CA SER A 47 35.49 -26.39 -32.84
C SER A 47 36.61 -26.97 -31.97
N GLY A 48 37.44 -26.12 -31.34
CA GLY A 48 38.46 -26.46 -30.34
C GLY A 48 38.02 -26.11 -28.92
N ASN A 49 38.82 -26.49 -27.91
CA ASN A 49 38.41 -26.50 -26.49
C ASN A 49 38.49 -25.14 -25.78
N GLY A 50 37.96 -24.06 -26.36
CA GLY A 50 37.95 -22.73 -25.75
C GLY A 50 37.10 -21.70 -26.50
N ASP A 51 36.61 -20.70 -25.76
CA ASP A 51 35.92 -19.55 -26.33
C ASP A 51 36.93 -18.52 -26.87
N THR A 52 36.65 -17.94 -28.04
CA THR A 52 37.50 -16.93 -28.68
C THR A 52 36.70 -15.67 -28.90
N PHE A 53 37.27 -14.50 -28.60
CA PHE A 53 36.64 -13.23 -28.89
C PHE A 53 37.11 -12.69 -30.24
N ILE A 54 36.15 -12.40 -31.12
CA ILE A 54 36.40 -11.81 -32.43
C ILE A 54 36.03 -10.33 -32.37
N PRO A 55 36.97 -9.40 -32.64
CA PRO A 55 36.67 -7.97 -32.68
C PRO A 55 35.57 -7.64 -33.68
N TRP A 56 34.70 -6.69 -33.34
CA TRP A 56 33.60 -6.25 -34.20
C TRP A 56 34.09 -5.75 -35.58
N THR A 57 35.31 -5.20 -35.64
CA THR A 57 35.95 -4.76 -36.90
C THR A 57 36.12 -5.87 -37.95
N GLN A 58 36.06 -7.14 -37.53
CA GLN A 58 36.18 -8.32 -38.39
C GLN A 58 34.81 -8.93 -38.75
N VAL A 59 33.71 -8.37 -38.26
CA VAL A 59 32.33 -8.81 -38.55
C VAL A 59 31.77 -7.98 -39.70
N GLU A 60 31.21 -8.65 -40.71
CA GLU A 60 30.66 -7.97 -41.90
C GLU A 60 29.24 -7.46 -41.65
N SER A 61 28.35 -8.35 -41.20
CA SER A 61 26.97 -8.01 -40.86
C SER A 61 26.38 -9.03 -39.88
N ILE A 62 25.50 -8.55 -39.01
CA ILE A 62 24.62 -9.37 -38.17
C ILE A 62 23.15 -9.31 -38.61
N GLU A 63 22.83 -8.48 -39.62
CA GLU A 63 21.47 -8.34 -40.15
C GLU A 63 21.06 -9.56 -41.01
N GLU A 64 22.03 -10.22 -41.65
CA GLU A 64 21.82 -11.42 -42.46
C GLU A 64 22.41 -12.64 -41.73
N LEU A 65 21.55 -13.59 -41.38
CA LEU A 65 21.96 -14.86 -40.78
C LEU A 65 22.22 -15.91 -41.87
N PRO A 66 23.26 -16.76 -41.76
CA PRO A 66 24.23 -16.87 -40.67
C PRO A 66 25.29 -15.74 -40.66
N VAL A 67 25.85 -15.44 -39.48
CA VAL A 67 26.81 -14.34 -39.28
C VAL A 67 28.08 -14.56 -40.12
N ARG A 68 28.53 -13.52 -40.83
CA ARG A 68 29.72 -13.55 -41.69
C ARG A 68 30.84 -12.65 -41.20
N LEU A 69 32.08 -13.14 -41.31
CA LEU A 69 33.28 -12.37 -41.04
C LEU A 69 33.86 -11.80 -42.33
N ALA A 70 34.43 -10.60 -42.23
CA ALA A 70 35.14 -9.93 -43.31
C ALA A 70 36.52 -10.54 -43.60
N VAL A 71 37.00 -11.44 -42.73
CA VAL A 71 38.33 -12.06 -42.77
C VAL A 71 38.22 -13.59 -42.92
N SER A 72 39.26 -14.22 -43.47
CA SER A 72 39.38 -15.69 -43.50
C SER A 72 39.77 -16.23 -42.12
N GLN A 73 39.44 -17.49 -41.83
CA GLN A 73 39.67 -18.12 -40.52
C GLN A 73 41.11 -17.99 -40.01
N ASP A 74 42.08 -18.06 -40.92
CA ASP A 74 43.52 -18.00 -40.61
C ASP A 74 44.02 -16.59 -40.24
N GLN A 75 43.18 -15.57 -40.39
CA GLN A 75 43.49 -14.15 -40.12
C GLN A 75 42.68 -13.57 -38.94
N ILE A 76 41.88 -14.39 -38.27
CA ILE A 76 41.10 -13.97 -37.10
C ILE A 76 42.06 -13.57 -35.98
N ARG A 77 41.92 -12.33 -35.50
CA ARG A 77 42.67 -11.87 -34.31
C ARG A 77 41.83 -12.06 -33.07
N THR A 78 42.42 -12.59 -32.01
CA THR A 78 41.77 -12.68 -30.70
C THR A 78 41.70 -11.31 -30.06
N TYR A 79 40.56 -11.01 -29.44
CA TYR A 79 40.33 -9.84 -28.61
C TYR A 79 40.43 -10.21 -27.13
N GLU A 80 40.97 -9.32 -26.30
CA GLU A 80 40.91 -9.44 -24.84
C GLU A 80 39.90 -8.43 -24.33
N LEU A 81 39.02 -8.86 -23.41
CA LEU A 81 38.04 -7.97 -22.79
C LEU A 81 38.76 -6.88 -21.98
N ARG A 82 38.25 -5.66 -22.09
CA ARG A 82 38.65 -4.52 -21.27
C ARG A 82 37.78 -4.45 -20.02
N ASP A 83 38.25 -3.76 -18.98
CA ASP A 83 37.58 -3.66 -17.69
C ASP A 83 36.20 -2.97 -17.75
N ASN A 84 35.96 -2.13 -18.75
CA ASN A 84 34.71 -1.39 -18.96
C ASN A 84 33.74 -2.07 -19.95
N GLU A 85 34.01 -3.33 -20.30
CA GLU A 85 33.20 -4.10 -21.24
C GLU A 85 32.45 -5.23 -20.53
N ILE A 86 31.20 -5.45 -20.93
CA ILE A 86 30.33 -6.46 -20.33
C ILE A 86 29.80 -7.43 -21.39
N LEU A 87 29.39 -8.61 -20.95
CA LEU A 87 28.82 -9.66 -21.79
C LEU A 87 27.29 -9.66 -21.70
N LEU A 88 26.61 -9.38 -22.82
CA LEU A 88 25.17 -9.17 -22.83
C LEU A 88 24.36 -10.37 -22.33
N ARG A 89 24.73 -11.60 -22.72
CA ARG A 89 24.01 -12.81 -22.30
C ARG A 89 24.31 -13.17 -20.85
N ARG A 90 25.55 -13.01 -20.39
CA ARG A 90 25.97 -13.36 -19.03
C ARG A 90 25.49 -12.34 -17.99
N ASP A 91 25.64 -11.06 -18.32
CA ASP A 91 25.58 -9.95 -17.36
C ASP A 91 24.28 -9.16 -17.41
N ILE A 92 23.46 -9.29 -18.48
CA ILE A 92 22.21 -8.53 -18.63
C ILE A 92 21.01 -9.44 -18.92
N LEU A 93 21.13 -10.42 -19.83
CA LEU A 93 20.02 -11.32 -20.15
C LEU A 93 19.59 -12.14 -18.91
N ASP A 94 18.28 -12.30 -18.70
CA ASP A 94 17.67 -12.93 -17.51
C ASP A 94 17.92 -12.20 -16.18
N LYS A 95 18.53 -11.02 -16.18
CA LYS A 95 18.73 -10.19 -14.99
C LYS A 95 17.55 -9.25 -14.77
N GLN A 96 17.43 -8.75 -13.54
CA GLN A 96 16.58 -7.61 -13.23
C GLN A 96 17.32 -6.32 -13.57
N ILE A 97 16.56 -5.34 -14.08
CA ILE A 97 17.02 -4.01 -14.39
C ILE A 97 15.97 -3.02 -13.89
N VAL A 98 16.39 -1.81 -13.58
CA VAL A 98 15.48 -0.71 -13.25
C VAL A 98 15.07 0.00 -14.54
N ASP A 99 13.76 0.11 -14.75
CA ASP A 99 13.13 0.91 -15.80
C ASP A 99 12.85 2.32 -15.25
N THR A 100 13.77 3.25 -15.47
CA THR A 100 13.67 4.64 -14.99
C THR A 100 12.50 5.42 -15.60
N GLN A 101 11.89 4.95 -16.69
CA GLN A 101 10.70 5.58 -17.27
C GLN A 101 9.41 5.02 -16.67
N GLY A 102 9.44 3.75 -16.25
CA GLY A 102 8.29 3.03 -15.73
C GLY A 102 8.30 2.86 -14.22
N PHE A 103 9.29 3.43 -13.52
CA PHE A 103 9.48 3.39 -12.06
C PHE A 103 9.30 1.99 -11.49
N ARG A 104 9.99 1.03 -12.10
CA ARG A 104 9.82 -0.38 -11.72
C ARG A 104 11.01 -1.25 -12.04
N VAL A 105 11.06 -2.38 -11.36
CA VAL A 105 12.03 -3.44 -11.61
C VAL A 105 11.47 -4.40 -12.65
N VAL A 106 12.22 -4.64 -13.73
CA VAL A 106 11.80 -5.54 -14.80
C VAL A 106 12.86 -6.57 -15.11
N LYS A 107 12.42 -7.77 -15.54
CA LYS A 107 13.31 -8.82 -16.00
C LYS A 107 13.60 -8.71 -17.49
N VAL A 108 14.88 -8.77 -17.84
CA VAL A 108 15.35 -8.77 -19.24
C VAL A 108 15.00 -10.10 -19.91
N ASN A 109 14.00 -10.08 -20.78
CA ASN A 109 13.62 -11.26 -21.56
C ASN A 109 14.47 -11.40 -22.83
N ASP A 110 14.82 -10.29 -23.49
CA ASP A 110 15.69 -10.26 -24.66
C ASP A 110 16.37 -8.88 -24.82
N LEU A 111 17.37 -8.78 -25.70
CA LEU A 111 18.12 -7.53 -25.95
C LEU A 111 18.05 -7.14 -27.42
N LYS A 112 17.79 -5.87 -27.71
CA LYS A 112 17.60 -5.34 -29.06
C LYS A 112 18.86 -4.64 -29.55
N LEU A 113 19.45 -5.18 -30.60
CA LEU A 113 20.67 -4.67 -31.24
C LEU A 113 20.31 -4.01 -32.58
N ALA A 114 21.01 -2.95 -32.93
CA ALA A 114 20.91 -2.33 -34.25
C ALA A 114 22.30 -2.14 -34.87
N GLN A 115 22.43 -2.53 -36.13
CA GLN A 115 23.62 -2.23 -36.92
C GLN A 115 23.39 -0.94 -37.72
N ILE A 116 24.28 0.03 -37.54
CA ILE A 116 24.29 1.29 -38.29
C ILE A 116 25.62 1.35 -39.05
N LYS A 117 25.58 1.14 -40.37
CA LYS A 117 26.77 1.04 -41.23
C LYS A 117 27.73 -0.05 -40.72
N LYS A 118 28.90 0.32 -40.20
CA LYS A 118 29.96 -0.60 -39.73
C LYS A 118 29.97 -0.81 -38.22
N THR A 119 29.09 -0.16 -37.47
CA THR A 119 29.01 -0.26 -36.00
C THR A 119 27.68 -0.88 -35.60
N ALA A 120 27.67 -1.77 -34.60
CA ALA A 120 26.43 -2.21 -33.98
C ALA A 120 26.35 -1.72 -32.54
N ARG A 121 25.12 -1.46 -32.10
CA ARG A 121 24.82 -0.89 -30.79
C ARG A 121 23.67 -1.62 -30.13
N LEU A 122 23.68 -1.61 -28.79
CA LEU A 122 22.55 -1.97 -27.97
C LEU A 122 21.58 -0.80 -27.91
N VAL A 123 20.35 -1.01 -28.37
CA VAL A 123 19.34 0.04 -28.51
C VAL A 123 18.27 -0.05 -27.42
N GLY A 124 17.97 -1.26 -26.95
CA GLY A 124 16.97 -1.44 -25.91
C GLY A 124 16.86 -2.86 -25.38
N VAL A 125 16.01 -3.00 -24.38
CA VAL A 125 15.70 -4.23 -23.68
C VAL A 125 14.26 -4.62 -23.98
N ASP A 126 14.04 -5.88 -24.36
CA ASP A 126 12.70 -6.44 -24.51
C ASP A 126 12.28 -7.12 -23.22
N ILE A 127 11.17 -6.66 -22.65
CA ILE A 127 10.56 -7.19 -21.43
C ILE A 127 9.30 -8.01 -21.74
N SER A 128 8.92 -8.16 -23.01
CA SER A 128 7.70 -8.85 -23.40
C SER A 128 7.80 -10.37 -23.30
N LEU A 129 6.63 -11.01 -23.15
CA LEU A 129 6.48 -12.46 -23.24
C LEU A 129 6.97 -12.99 -24.61
N SER A 130 6.84 -12.18 -25.68
CA SER A 130 7.35 -12.50 -27.02
C SER A 130 8.87 -12.74 -27.02
N GLY A 131 9.63 -11.95 -26.25
CA GLY A 131 11.06 -12.17 -26.05
C GLY A 131 11.38 -13.51 -25.41
N LEU A 132 10.62 -13.89 -24.37
CA LEU A 132 10.77 -15.17 -23.70
C LEU A 132 10.37 -16.36 -24.60
N LEU A 133 9.28 -16.23 -25.35
CA LEU A 133 8.80 -17.26 -26.28
C LEU A 133 9.76 -17.49 -27.47
N ARG A 134 10.38 -16.41 -27.97
CA ARG A 134 11.43 -16.47 -29.00
C ARG A 134 12.64 -17.26 -28.52
N ARG A 135 13.02 -17.12 -27.25
CA ARG A 135 14.12 -17.87 -26.63
C ARG A 135 13.81 -19.35 -26.40
N LEU A 136 12.56 -19.67 -26.06
CA LEU A 136 12.09 -21.06 -25.89
C LEU A 136 11.86 -21.78 -27.23
N GLY A 137 11.94 -21.06 -28.36
CA GLY A 137 11.80 -21.65 -29.71
C GLY A 137 10.37 -22.02 -30.09
N VAL A 138 9.37 -21.54 -29.36
CA VAL A 138 7.93 -21.83 -29.58
C VAL A 138 7.24 -20.81 -30.48
N GLN A 139 7.97 -19.82 -31.00
CA GLN A 139 7.46 -18.78 -31.88
C GLN A 139 6.66 -19.29 -33.10
N PRO A 140 7.05 -20.37 -33.81
CA PRO A 140 6.27 -20.89 -34.94
C PRO A 140 4.89 -21.43 -34.56
N VAL A 141 4.74 -21.92 -33.32
CA VAL A 141 3.47 -22.44 -32.78
C VAL A 141 2.54 -21.27 -32.43
N VAL A 142 3.12 -20.21 -31.85
CA VAL A 142 2.40 -18.97 -31.52
C VAL A 142 1.92 -18.24 -32.78
N ASP A 143 2.77 -18.15 -33.82
CA ASP A 143 2.43 -17.57 -35.13
C ASP A 143 1.38 -18.38 -35.90
N ALA A 144 1.23 -19.66 -35.57
CA ALA A 144 0.17 -20.51 -36.11
C ALA A 144 -1.16 -20.31 -35.35
N LEU A 145 -1.10 -20.16 -34.03
CA LEU A 145 -2.25 -19.90 -33.15
C LEU A 145 -2.82 -18.49 -33.33
N SER A 146 -1.98 -17.47 -33.55
CA SER A 146 -2.40 -16.09 -33.77
C SER A 146 -3.18 -15.89 -35.09
N ARG A 147 -3.09 -16.84 -36.04
CA ARG A 147 -3.92 -16.87 -37.25
C ARG A 147 -5.36 -17.34 -36.98
N VAL A 148 -5.60 -18.02 -35.86
CA VAL A 148 -6.90 -18.61 -35.50
C VAL A 148 -7.58 -17.82 -34.37
N ALA A 149 -6.80 -17.23 -33.46
CA ALA A 149 -7.29 -16.36 -32.40
C ALA A 149 -6.51 -15.03 -32.42
N PRO A 150 -7.16 -13.87 -32.21
CA PRO A 150 -6.50 -12.56 -32.20
C PRO A 150 -5.74 -12.37 -30.88
N LEU A 151 -4.69 -13.17 -30.66
CA LEU A 151 -3.72 -12.98 -29.59
C LEU A 151 -2.63 -12.04 -30.13
N GLN A 152 -2.79 -10.74 -29.89
CA GLN A 152 -1.71 -9.77 -30.11
C GLN A 152 -0.78 -9.84 -28.90
N LEU A 153 0.45 -10.31 -29.10
CA LEU A 153 1.49 -10.22 -28.09
C LEU A 153 2.19 -8.88 -28.26
N ASP A 154 1.91 -7.94 -27.37
CA ASP A 154 2.52 -6.62 -27.40
C ASP A 154 4.04 -6.71 -27.20
N GLU A 155 4.81 -6.20 -28.17
CA GLU A 155 6.24 -5.99 -27.99
C GLU A 155 6.44 -4.74 -27.12
N ARG A 156 6.92 -4.95 -25.89
CA ARG A 156 7.30 -3.87 -24.97
C ARG A 156 8.82 -3.82 -24.88
N THR A 157 9.38 -2.75 -25.44
CA THR A 157 10.84 -2.52 -25.41
C THR A 157 11.16 -1.23 -24.70
N ILE A 158 12.03 -1.30 -23.71
CA ILE A 158 12.59 -0.13 -23.02
C ILE A 158 13.85 0.29 -23.77
N THR A 159 13.98 1.58 -24.06
CA THR A 159 15.20 2.10 -24.71
C THR A 159 16.35 2.03 -23.72
N TRP A 160 17.55 1.67 -24.17
CA TRP A 160 18.72 1.50 -23.27
C TRP A 160 19.01 2.74 -22.40
N ASN A 161 18.66 3.93 -22.88
CA ASN A 161 18.81 5.17 -22.12
C ASN A 161 18.04 5.18 -20.79
N TYR A 162 16.96 4.40 -20.68
CA TYR A 162 16.11 4.31 -19.50
C TYR A 162 16.38 3.05 -18.66
N VAL A 163 17.42 2.29 -19.00
CA VAL A 163 17.76 1.03 -18.34
C VAL A 163 18.96 1.25 -17.44
N GLU A 164 18.82 0.83 -16.18
CA GLU A 164 19.89 0.76 -15.20
C GLU A 164 20.10 -0.69 -14.76
N PRO A 165 21.24 -1.33 -15.08
CA PRO A 165 21.50 -2.71 -14.70
C PRO A 165 21.77 -2.88 -13.20
N LEU A 166 21.07 -3.82 -12.55
CA LEU A 166 21.40 -4.28 -11.19
C LEU A 166 22.57 -5.29 -11.28
N GLN A 167 23.82 -4.82 -11.24
CA GLN A 167 25.01 -5.69 -11.19
C GLN A 167 25.59 -5.87 -9.77
N MET A 168 25.50 -7.08 -9.22
CA MET A 168 26.41 -7.53 -8.15
C MET A 168 27.79 -7.88 -8.72
N VAL A 169 28.82 -7.09 -8.41
CA VAL A 169 30.21 -7.45 -8.73
C VAL A 169 30.73 -8.48 -7.72
N ARG A 170 31.19 -9.63 -8.22
CA ARG A 170 31.97 -10.60 -7.44
C ARG A 170 33.40 -10.09 -7.25
N ALA A 171 33.90 -10.12 -6.02
CA ALA A 171 35.33 -10.00 -5.73
C ALA A 171 36.13 -10.99 -6.60
N SER A 172 36.95 -10.48 -7.52
CA SER A 172 37.80 -11.32 -8.36
C SER A 172 38.90 -11.95 -7.50
N SER A 173 38.86 -13.28 -7.37
CA SER A 173 39.98 -14.07 -6.87
C SER A 173 41.09 -14.07 -7.91
N GLY A 174 42.12 -13.23 -7.72
CA GLY A 174 43.31 -13.31 -8.56
C GLY A 174 44.20 -12.07 -8.58
N GLN A 175 44.90 -11.80 -7.48
CA GLN A 175 46.30 -11.30 -7.45
C GLN A 175 46.74 -11.10 -5.99
N MET A 176 47.36 -12.12 -5.41
CA MET A 176 48.18 -11.94 -4.22
C MET A 176 49.54 -11.35 -4.65
N ALA A 177 49.77 -10.07 -4.33
CA ALA A 177 51.12 -9.54 -4.18
C ALA A 177 51.52 -9.63 -2.70
N PRO A 178 52.71 -10.16 -2.34
CA PRO A 178 53.11 -10.33 -0.96
C PRO A 178 53.72 -9.02 -0.44
N ALA A 179 53.03 -8.34 0.45
CA ALA A 179 53.66 -7.34 1.31
C ALA A 179 53.16 -7.53 2.74
N LEU A 180 54.12 -7.55 3.66
CA LEU A 180 53.98 -7.59 5.12
C LEU A 180 53.82 -8.98 5.75
N ALA A 181 54.90 -9.75 5.66
CA ALA A 181 55.28 -10.61 6.77
C ALA A 181 55.65 -9.74 7.98
N GLY A 182 54.78 -9.71 9.00
CA GLY A 182 55.16 -9.28 10.35
C GLY A 182 54.16 -8.38 11.06
N ALA A 183 53.12 -8.96 11.67
CA ALA A 183 52.68 -8.70 13.05
C ALA A 183 51.29 -9.31 13.25
N ALA A 184 51.12 -10.03 14.36
CA ALA A 184 49.89 -10.69 14.75
C ALA A 184 48.79 -9.68 15.13
N VAL A 185 47.59 -9.83 14.56
CA VAL A 185 46.31 -9.43 15.18
C VAL A 185 45.28 -10.50 14.84
N GLY A 186 44.52 -10.92 15.85
CA GLY A 186 43.61 -12.06 15.83
C GLY A 186 42.29 -11.84 15.11
N ALA A 187 41.56 -12.95 15.06
CA ALA A 187 40.17 -13.18 14.67
C ALA A 187 39.28 -11.96 14.35
N GLY A 188 38.65 -12.00 13.17
CA GLY A 188 37.47 -11.19 12.85
C GLY A 188 37.69 -10.12 11.78
N ALA A 189 38.24 -10.47 10.62
CA ALA A 189 38.08 -9.62 9.43
C ALA A 189 36.81 -10.08 8.70
N THR A 190 35.68 -9.47 9.05
CA THR A 190 34.47 -9.45 8.22
C THR A 190 34.85 -8.83 6.89
N VAL A 191 34.91 -9.66 5.85
CA VAL A 191 35.06 -9.19 4.47
C VAL A 191 33.72 -8.57 4.10
N ILE A 192 33.62 -7.24 4.24
CA ILE A 192 32.50 -6.46 3.70
C ILE A 192 32.59 -6.63 2.17
N PRO A 193 31.59 -7.22 1.50
CA PRO A 193 31.58 -7.27 0.04
C PRO A 193 31.37 -5.84 -0.48
N GLN A 194 32.45 -5.17 -0.88
CA GLN A 194 32.34 -3.89 -1.60
C GLN A 194 31.75 -4.16 -2.99
N VAL A 195 30.47 -3.87 -3.14
CA VAL A 195 29.74 -3.92 -4.41
C VAL A 195 30.11 -2.67 -5.21
N GLN A 196 31.05 -2.81 -6.15
CA GLN A 196 31.30 -1.77 -7.16
C GLN A 196 30.26 -1.88 -8.25
N LEU A 197 29.08 -1.30 -8.04
CA LEU A 197 28.26 -0.90 -9.16
C LEU A 197 28.90 0.34 -9.78
N ASN A 198 29.28 0.27 -11.04
CA ASN A 198 29.53 1.47 -11.82
C ASN A 198 28.15 2.05 -12.23
N VAL A 199 27.32 2.39 -11.23
CA VAL A 199 26.10 3.18 -11.43
C VAL A 199 26.60 4.54 -11.85
N SER A 200 26.19 5.03 -13.02
CA SER A 200 26.23 6.47 -13.19
C SER A 200 25.15 7.02 -12.26
N HIS A 201 25.54 7.44 -11.05
CA HIS A 201 24.70 8.12 -10.02
C HIS A 201 23.81 9.26 -10.59
N THR A 202 23.98 9.61 -11.86
CA THR A 202 23.38 10.74 -12.55
C THR A 202 21.94 10.51 -13.01
N LYS A 203 21.43 9.28 -13.14
CA LYS A 203 20.06 9.07 -13.66
C LYS A 203 19.01 8.90 -12.56
N LEU A 204 19.35 8.18 -11.48
CA LEU A 204 18.47 8.04 -10.32
C LEU A 204 18.34 9.36 -9.57
N ALA A 205 19.40 10.17 -9.50
CA ALA A 205 19.37 11.51 -8.90
C ALA A 205 18.51 12.54 -9.67
N ASP A 206 18.09 12.21 -10.90
CA ASP A 206 17.17 13.06 -11.68
C ASP A 206 15.68 12.65 -11.49
N LEU A 207 15.41 11.55 -10.77
CA LEU A 207 14.06 11.07 -10.48
C LEU A 207 13.49 11.74 -9.24
N HIS A 208 12.16 11.76 -9.10
CA HIS A 208 11.52 12.22 -7.88
C HIS A 208 11.70 11.17 -6.76
N PRO A 209 11.84 11.56 -5.48
CA PRO A 209 11.91 10.62 -4.35
C PRO A 209 10.84 9.52 -4.36
N ALA A 210 9.57 9.89 -4.50
CA ALA A 210 8.47 8.94 -4.67
C ALA A 210 8.69 7.92 -5.81
N ASP A 211 9.23 8.34 -6.97
CA ASP A 211 9.50 7.43 -8.09
C ASP A 211 10.64 6.44 -7.77
N VAL A 212 11.56 6.83 -6.88
CA VAL A 212 12.65 5.96 -6.40
C VAL A 212 12.12 5.00 -5.33
N ALA A 213 11.22 5.46 -4.45
CA ALA A 213 10.54 4.62 -3.46
C ALA A 213 9.77 3.47 -4.12
N ASP A 214 8.97 3.77 -5.17
CA ASP A 214 8.28 2.79 -6.02
C ASP A 214 9.22 1.68 -6.53
N ILE A 215 10.47 2.04 -6.85
CA ILE A 215 11.49 1.09 -7.33
C ILE A 215 12.04 0.25 -6.16
N LEU A 216 12.30 0.86 -5.00
CA LEU A 216 12.83 0.19 -3.82
C LEU A 216 11.85 -0.86 -3.27
N GLU A 217 10.56 -0.56 -3.25
CA GLU A 217 9.50 -1.47 -2.77
C GLU A 217 9.38 -2.75 -3.60
N GLN A 218 9.82 -2.72 -4.86
CA GLN A 218 9.82 -3.87 -5.75
C GLN A 218 11.12 -4.69 -5.69
N LEU A 219 12.12 -4.22 -4.92
CA LEU A 219 13.39 -4.91 -4.73
C LEU A 219 13.35 -5.77 -3.47
N ASP A 220 14.18 -6.81 -3.44
CA ASP A 220 14.45 -7.53 -2.20
C ASP A 220 15.15 -6.58 -1.20
N LEU A 221 14.88 -6.72 0.09
CA LEU A 221 15.36 -5.81 1.16
C LEU A 221 16.87 -5.52 1.09
N GLU A 222 17.69 -6.55 0.81
CA GLU A 222 19.15 -6.41 0.65
C GLU A 222 19.54 -5.50 -0.54
N ASP A 223 18.83 -5.65 -1.68
CA ASP A 223 19.11 -4.89 -2.90
C ASP A 223 18.59 -3.44 -2.77
N ALA A 224 17.43 -3.26 -2.12
CA ALA A 224 16.87 -1.94 -1.80
C ALA A 224 17.80 -1.15 -0.87
N GLY A 225 18.26 -1.75 0.23
CA GLY A 225 19.21 -1.12 1.15
C GLY A 225 20.54 -0.76 0.47
N ALA A 226 21.06 -1.64 -0.41
CA ALA A 226 22.27 -1.36 -1.18
C ALA A 226 22.10 -0.26 -2.24
N MET A 227 20.87 -0.04 -2.73
CA MET A 227 20.55 1.08 -3.63
C MET A 227 20.45 2.38 -2.84
N LEU A 228 19.75 2.37 -1.69
CA LEU A 228 19.60 3.51 -0.79
C LEU A 228 20.95 4.02 -0.27
N ASP A 229 21.88 3.12 0.10
CA ASP A 229 23.24 3.48 0.57
C ASP A 229 24.07 4.26 -0.48
N ARG A 230 23.71 4.20 -1.77
CA ARG A 230 24.43 4.87 -2.87
C ARG A 230 23.84 6.21 -3.29
N LEU A 231 22.59 6.49 -2.93
CA LEU A 231 21.99 7.79 -3.17
C LEU A 231 22.71 8.83 -2.32
N ASP A 232 22.73 10.09 -2.77
CA ASP A 232 23.19 11.17 -1.90
C ASP A 232 22.30 11.28 -0.65
N PRO A 233 22.81 11.78 0.49
CA PRO A 233 22.09 11.77 1.76
C PRO A 233 20.70 12.42 1.69
N GLU A 234 20.58 13.56 1.01
CA GLU A 234 19.30 14.29 0.83
C GLU A 234 18.31 13.44 0.03
N MET A 235 18.68 13.01 -1.18
CA MET A 235 17.83 12.15 -2.01
C MET A 235 17.46 10.84 -1.31
N ALA A 236 18.38 10.25 -0.55
CA ALA A 236 18.15 9.02 0.19
C ALA A 236 17.15 9.20 1.34
N ALA A 237 17.25 10.31 2.08
CA ALA A 237 16.31 10.64 3.15
C ALA A 237 14.92 10.91 2.57
N ASP A 238 14.81 11.78 1.58
CA ASP A 238 13.53 12.05 0.90
C ASP A 238 12.90 10.76 0.33
N THR A 239 13.72 9.89 -0.28
CA THR A 239 13.23 8.61 -0.80
C THR A 239 12.75 7.71 0.33
N LEU A 240 13.50 7.64 1.43
CA LEU A 240 13.12 6.83 2.59
C LEU A 240 11.80 7.30 3.18
N ASN A 241 11.54 8.61 3.20
CA ASN A 241 10.27 9.16 3.69
C ASN A 241 9.07 8.69 2.85
N GLU A 242 9.25 8.59 1.54
CA GLU A 242 8.19 8.23 0.59
C GLU A 242 7.95 6.71 0.49
N VAL A 243 8.81 5.88 1.10
CA VAL A 243 8.62 4.41 1.10
C VAL A 243 7.46 4.02 1.99
N GLU A 244 6.58 3.14 1.51
CA GLU A 244 5.44 2.66 2.29
C GLU A 244 5.87 1.89 3.57
N TYR A 245 5.11 2.12 4.64
CA TYR A 245 5.22 1.35 5.88
C TYR A 245 4.95 -0.15 5.64
N PRO A 246 5.70 -1.10 6.26
CA PRO A 246 6.76 -0.96 7.28
C PRO A 246 8.20 -0.95 6.73
N LEU A 247 8.37 -0.87 5.41
CA LEU A 247 9.65 -1.11 4.75
C LEU A 247 10.73 -0.09 5.16
N GLN A 248 10.36 1.15 5.53
CA GLN A 248 11.27 2.20 5.99
C GLN A 248 12.20 1.73 7.13
N SER A 249 11.61 1.16 8.19
CA SER A 249 12.33 0.70 9.38
C SER A 249 13.21 -0.54 9.09
N GLU A 250 12.76 -1.40 8.18
CA GLU A 250 13.51 -2.56 7.71
C GLU A 250 14.74 -2.13 6.89
N LEU A 251 14.58 -1.16 5.99
CA LEU A 251 15.67 -0.59 5.19
C LEU A 251 16.72 0.09 6.06
N LEU A 252 16.32 0.89 7.06
CA LEU A 252 17.26 1.50 8.01
C LEU A 252 18.07 0.47 8.80
N SER A 253 17.47 -0.68 9.12
CA SER A 253 18.12 -1.76 9.85
C SER A 253 19.15 -2.53 9.02
N GLU A 254 19.02 -2.54 7.69
CA GLU A 254 20.02 -3.11 6.78
C GLU A 254 21.22 -2.18 6.55
N LEU A 255 21.05 -0.87 6.75
CA LEU A 255 22.12 0.10 6.63
C LEU A 255 23.12 0.01 7.79
N ASN A 256 24.32 0.53 7.55
CA ASN A 256 25.25 0.73 8.65
C ASN A 256 24.70 1.83 9.60
N PRO A 257 24.88 1.71 10.93
CA PRO A 257 24.26 2.63 11.90
C PRO A 257 24.64 4.10 11.70
N GLU A 258 25.87 4.36 11.26
CA GLU A 258 26.34 5.72 10.99
C GLU A 258 25.60 6.33 9.79
N ARG A 259 25.35 5.56 8.74
CA ARG A 259 24.58 5.98 7.56
C ARG A 259 23.11 6.13 7.88
N ALA A 260 22.52 5.17 8.61
CA ALA A 260 21.13 5.29 9.07
C ALA A 260 20.92 6.56 9.90
N SER A 261 21.84 6.86 10.81
CA SER A 261 21.85 8.10 11.60
C SER A 261 21.98 9.35 10.72
N ASP A 262 22.83 9.32 9.69
CA ASP A 262 23.02 10.41 8.75
C ASP A 262 21.76 10.65 7.89
N LEU A 263 21.03 9.59 7.50
CA LEU A 263 19.75 9.75 6.80
C LEU A 263 18.67 10.37 7.69
N LEU A 264 18.55 9.90 8.93
CA LEU A 264 17.61 10.45 9.91
C LEU A 264 17.87 11.93 10.21
N GLU A 265 19.13 12.40 10.12
CA GLU A 265 19.48 13.82 10.26
C GLU A 265 18.94 14.71 9.12
N HIS A 266 18.66 14.15 7.95
CA HIS A 266 18.17 14.91 6.80
C HIS A 266 16.63 14.89 6.66
N LEU A 267 15.95 14.07 7.46
CA LEU A 267 14.49 14.02 7.54
C LEU A 267 13.94 15.12 8.44
N ALA A 268 12.66 15.44 8.28
CA ALA A 268 11.96 16.26 9.26
C ALA A 268 11.87 15.50 10.61
N PRO A 269 11.84 16.21 11.76
CA PRO A 269 11.88 15.57 13.07
C PRO A 269 10.71 14.62 13.36
N ASP A 270 9.54 14.90 12.81
CA ASP A 270 8.33 14.08 12.83
C ASP A 270 8.46 12.83 11.97
N ASP A 271 8.85 12.96 10.70
CA ASP A 271 9.15 11.81 9.83
C ASP A 271 10.17 10.85 10.48
N ALA A 272 11.24 11.41 11.04
CA ALA A 272 12.25 10.63 11.74
C ALA A 272 11.72 9.99 13.03
N ALA A 273 10.79 10.65 13.73
CA ALA A 273 10.16 10.08 14.92
C ALA A 273 9.25 8.91 14.57
N ASP A 274 8.50 9.02 13.48
CA ASP A 274 7.58 7.98 13.01
C ASP A 274 8.34 6.71 12.62
N ILE A 275 9.39 6.82 11.79
CA ILE A 275 10.22 5.66 11.42
C ILE A 275 10.86 5.00 12.65
N LEU A 276 11.30 5.80 13.64
CA LEU A 276 11.92 5.30 14.86
C LEU A 276 10.93 4.68 15.86
N ALA A 277 9.64 5.05 15.80
CA ALA A 277 8.60 4.51 16.68
C ALA A 277 8.38 3.01 16.45
N ASP A 278 8.54 2.56 15.21
CA ASP A 278 8.42 1.15 14.81
C ASP A 278 9.64 0.29 15.15
N MET A 279 10.78 0.92 15.42
CA MET A 279 11.99 0.22 15.79
C MET A 279 11.96 -0.22 17.26
N SER A 280 12.81 -1.19 17.61
CA SER A 280 13.00 -1.49 19.02
C SER A 280 13.61 -0.28 19.73
N ARG A 281 13.14 0.03 20.95
CA ARG A 281 13.66 1.16 21.76
C ARG A 281 15.20 1.18 21.90
N GLY A 282 15.84 0.00 21.84
CA GLY A 282 17.29 -0.11 21.92
C GLY A 282 18.00 0.28 20.62
N GLU A 283 17.39 0.00 19.47
CA GLU A 283 17.90 0.39 18.15
C GLU A 283 17.67 1.88 17.89
N ALA A 284 16.48 2.39 18.18
CA ALA A 284 16.18 3.82 18.05
C ALA A 284 17.14 4.68 18.90
N GLU A 285 17.34 4.34 20.18
CA GLU A 285 18.28 5.08 21.04
C GLU A 285 19.73 4.98 20.55
N ARG A 286 20.10 3.85 19.93
CA ARG A 286 21.44 3.69 19.35
C ARG A 286 21.64 4.67 18.20
N LEU A 287 20.67 4.80 17.29
CA LEU A 287 20.75 5.75 16.18
C LEU A 287 20.73 7.20 16.69
N LEU A 288 19.81 7.54 17.60
CA LEU A 288 19.73 8.86 18.26
C LEU A 288 21.01 9.26 19.01
N SER A 289 21.81 8.30 19.47
CA SER A 289 23.08 8.55 20.15
C SER A 289 24.26 8.86 19.21
N LEU A 290 24.12 8.51 17.93
CA LEU A 290 25.10 8.79 16.88
C LEU A 290 24.90 10.18 16.27
N MET A 291 23.69 10.71 16.34
CA MET A 291 23.33 12.06 15.89
C MET A 291 23.85 13.16 16.84
N PRO A 292 24.09 14.38 16.33
CA PRO A 292 24.27 15.56 17.15
C PRO A 292 23.06 15.81 18.05
N ALA A 293 23.34 16.34 19.25
CA ALA A 293 22.29 16.62 20.22
C ALA A 293 21.28 17.68 19.74
N SER A 294 21.62 18.54 18.77
CA SER A 294 20.69 19.51 18.20
C SER A 294 19.60 18.85 17.38
N GLU A 295 19.92 17.79 16.63
CA GLU A 295 18.98 17.07 15.77
C GLU A 295 18.23 15.98 16.53
N ALA A 296 18.91 15.29 17.45
CA ALA A 296 18.31 14.18 18.18
C ALA A 296 17.30 14.61 19.26
N GLU A 297 17.43 15.79 19.85
CA GLU A 297 16.55 16.24 20.93
C GLU A 297 15.11 16.55 20.48
N PRO A 298 14.89 17.25 19.35
CA PRO A 298 13.58 17.39 18.70
C PRO A 298 12.85 16.04 18.52
N ILE A 299 13.54 15.06 17.94
CA ILE A 299 12.99 13.71 17.68
C ILE A 299 12.64 13.00 18.99
N ARG A 300 13.52 13.09 20.01
CA ARG A 300 13.26 12.52 21.35
C ARG A 300 12.06 13.15 22.05
N GLU A 301 11.73 14.39 21.74
CA GLU A 301 10.55 15.05 22.29
C GLU A 301 9.28 14.51 21.64
N LEU A 302 9.28 14.33 20.31
CA LEU A 302 8.14 13.80 19.55
C LEU A 302 7.81 12.35 19.91
N LEU A 303 8.82 11.49 20.07
CA LEU A 303 8.68 10.09 20.52
C LEU A 303 8.00 9.91 21.91
N ARG A 304 7.71 10.98 22.63
CA ARG A 304 6.98 10.95 23.92
C ARG A 304 5.48 11.03 23.75
N TYR A 305 5.00 11.57 22.62
CA TYR A 305 3.59 11.66 22.31
C TYR A 305 3.06 10.32 21.80
N GLY A 306 1.74 10.17 21.74
CA GLY A 306 1.14 8.99 21.13
C GLY A 306 1.04 9.19 19.63
N GLU A 307 1.31 8.13 18.85
CA GLU A 307 1.26 8.10 17.38
C GLU A 307 -0.05 8.76 16.87
N GLN A 308 -1.21 8.29 17.35
CA GLN A 308 -2.53 8.80 16.94
C GLN A 308 -2.96 10.13 17.61
N THR A 309 -2.01 10.99 17.96
CA THR A 309 -2.30 12.30 18.59
C THR A 309 -1.68 13.44 17.82
N ALA A 310 -2.24 14.63 17.97
CA ALA A 310 -1.70 15.87 17.43
C ALA A 310 -0.24 16.14 17.84
N GLY A 311 0.25 15.55 18.93
CA GLY A 311 1.67 15.63 19.30
C GLY A 311 2.54 14.58 18.62
N GLY A 312 1.96 13.48 18.15
CA GLY A 312 2.64 12.44 17.36
C GLY A 312 2.86 12.93 15.93
N ILE A 313 1.81 13.41 15.29
CA ILE A 313 1.82 13.88 13.88
C ILE A 313 2.25 15.35 13.70
N MET A 314 2.97 15.95 14.66
CA MET A 314 3.43 17.34 14.54
C MET A 314 4.92 17.42 14.32
N THR A 315 5.32 18.34 13.46
CA THR A 315 6.67 18.86 13.44
C THR A 315 6.88 19.90 14.55
N ASN A 316 8.11 19.98 15.06
CA ASN A 316 8.54 21.06 15.95
C ASN A 316 9.31 22.18 15.21
N GLU A 317 9.46 22.09 13.88
CA GLU A 317 10.12 23.09 13.03
C GLU A 317 9.22 24.28 12.68
N VAL A 318 8.72 24.99 13.70
CA VAL A 318 7.75 26.06 13.48
C VAL A 318 8.38 27.44 13.41
N VAL A 319 8.08 28.18 12.34
CA VAL A 319 8.46 29.59 12.22
C VAL A 319 7.65 30.45 13.21
N THR A 320 8.35 31.01 14.20
CA THR A 320 7.78 31.97 15.16
C THR A 320 8.38 33.36 15.02
N LEU A 321 7.54 34.38 15.19
CA LEU A 321 7.96 35.78 15.18
C LEU A 321 7.40 36.54 16.39
N PRO A 322 8.15 37.51 16.95
CA PRO A 322 7.64 38.35 18.02
C PRO A 322 6.64 39.38 17.48
N GLN A 323 5.67 39.77 18.31
CA GLN A 323 4.62 40.75 17.99
C GLN A 323 5.14 42.10 17.45
N GLU A 324 6.32 42.52 17.91
CA GLU A 324 6.92 43.81 17.58
C GLU A 324 7.81 43.77 16.32
N ALA A 325 8.03 42.58 15.73
CA ALA A 325 8.76 42.45 14.47
C ALA A 325 8.05 43.20 13.34
N THR A 326 8.84 43.78 12.44
CA THR A 326 8.34 44.43 11.22
C THR A 326 8.22 43.44 10.08
N VAL A 327 7.40 43.79 9.08
CA VAL A 327 7.26 43.00 7.84
C VAL A 327 8.61 42.81 7.14
N GLU A 328 9.46 43.84 7.11
CA GLU A 328 10.79 43.74 6.52
C GLU A 328 11.69 42.74 7.25
N GLU A 329 11.72 42.78 8.58
CA GLU A 329 12.49 41.83 9.40
C GLU A 329 12.01 40.39 9.20
N ALA A 330 10.70 40.18 9.17
CA ALA A 330 10.08 38.88 8.92
C ALA A 330 10.49 38.32 7.53
N LEU A 331 10.40 39.15 6.48
CA LEU A 331 10.81 38.74 5.12
C LEU A 331 12.31 38.47 5.02
N VAL A 332 13.15 39.22 5.73
CA VAL A 332 14.60 38.97 5.80
C VAL A 332 14.89 37.67 6.54
N TYR A 333 14.16 37.39 7.62
CA TYR A 333 14.26 36.14 8.36
C TYR A 333 13.91 34.94 7.47
N LEU A 334 12.76 34.98 6.78
CA LEU A 334 12.36 33.92 5.86
C LEU A 334 13.40 33.68 4.76
N ARG A 335 13.91 34.74 4.12
CA ARG A 335 14.93 34.59 3.05
C ARG A 335 16.24 33.96 3.52
N LYS A 336 16.57 34.07 4.81
CA LYS A 336 17.80 33.51 5.36
C LYS A 336 17.66 32.06 5.79
N ASN A 337 16.44 31.63 6.13
CA ASN A 337 16.19 30.32 6.73
C ASN A 337 15.29 29.42 5.88
N SER A 338 14.83 29.86 4.69
CA SER A 338 13.85 29.14 3.87
C SER A 338 14.25 27.73 3.42
N ALA A 339 15.52 27.34 3.53
CA ALA A 339 15.99 26.01 3.15
C ALA A 339 15.75 24.94 4.23
N HIS A 340 15.43 25.36 5.46
CA HIS A 340 15.26 24.48 6.62
C HIS A 340 13.88 24.70 7.27
N LEU A 341 12.89 25.09 6.47
CA LEU A 341 11.55 25.39 6.97
C LEU A 341 10.55 24.60 6.17
N GLU A 342 9.90 23.67 6.85
CA GLU A 342 8.85 22.81 6.31
C GLU A 342 7.70 23.63 5.72
N MET A 343 7.20 24.61 6.48
CA MET A 343 6.12 25.50 6.02
C MET A 343 6.42 26.98 6.23
N ILE A 344 6.40 27.75 5.12
CA ILE A 344 6.56 29.21 5.12
C ILE A 344 5.27 30.00 4.88
N TYR A 345 4.14 29.32 4.65
CA TYR A 345 2.88 29.96 4.28
C TYR A 345 2.14 30.60 5.47
N TYR A 346 2.34 30.07 6.67
CA TYR A 346 1.86 30.62 7.93
C TYR A 346 3.03 30.99 8.84
N LEU A 347 2.94 32.18 9.43
CA LEU A 347 3.88 32.64 10.43
C LEU A 347 3.12 32.86 11.73
N TYR A 348 3.53 32.14 12.77
CA TYR A 348 2.88 32.22 14.07
C TYR A 348 3.54 33.31 14.92
N ILE A 349 2.70 34.13 15.52
CA ILE A 349 3.13 35.26 16.33
C ILE A 349 3.03 34.88 17.80
N VAL A 350 4.15 34.97 18.51
CA VAL A 350 4.26 34.60 19.92
C VAL A 350 4.61 35.79 20.82
N ASP A 351 4.34 35.67 22.11
CA ASP A 351 4.82 36.61 23.13
C ASP A 351 6.19 36.21 23.72
N GLU A 352 6.65 36.96 24.73
CA GLU A 352 7.95 36.73 25.39
C GLU A 352 7.99 35.36 26.11
N GLU A 353 6.82 34.84 26.51
CA GLU A 353 6.64 33.55 27.16
C GLU A 353 6.25 32.41 26.19
N GLN A 354 6.42 32.61 24.87
CA GLN A 354 6.11 31.63 23.81
C GLN A 354 4.62 31.27 23.65
N HIS A 355 3.69 32.06 24.20
CA HIS A 355 2.26 31.83 23.97
C HIS A 355 1.85 32.28 22.57
N LEU A 356 1.03 31.47 21.90
CA LEU A 356 0.47 31.79 20.60
C LEU A 356 -0.51 32.97 20.70
N ARG A 357 -0.20 34.07 20.00
CA ARG A 357 -1.00 35.31 20.00
C ARG A 357 -1.70 35.61 18.69
N GLY A 358 -1.18 35.14 17.58
CA GLY A 358 -1.78 35.38 16.27
C GLY A 358 -1.12 34.59 15.15
N VAL A 359 -1.70 34.67 13.95
CA VAL A 359 -1.11 34.10 12.73
C VAL A 359 -1.12 35.13 11.60
N VAL A 360 -0.08 35.10 10.77
CA VAL A 360 0.05 35.92 9.56
C VAL A 360 0.31 35.00 8.39
N SER A 361 -0.46 35.14 7.30
CA SER A 361 -0.15 34.44 6.06
C SER A 361 0.96 35.13 5.27
N LEU A 362 1.79 34.36 4.55
CA LEU A 362 2.80 34.91 3.64
C LEU A 362 2.18 35.88 2.62
N ARG A 363 0.96 35.59 2.16
CA ARG A 363 0.19 36.48 1.29
C ARG A 363 -0.01 37.86 1.91
N GLN A 364 -0.43 37.93 3.18
CA GLN A 364 -0.56 39.21 3.88
C GLN A 364 0.80 39.91 4.02
N LEU A 365 1.82 39.15 4.41
CA LEU A 365 3.18 39.67 4.61
C LEU A 365 3.76 40.34 3.36
N VAL A 366 3.59 39.72 2.18
CA VAL A 366 4.10 40.25 0.90
C VAL A 366 3.32 41.48 0.42
N THR A 367 2.05 41.63 0.81
CA THR A 367 1.21 42.78 0.44
C THR A 367 1.24 43.96 1.42
N ALA A 368 1.80 43.75 2.61
CA ALA A 368 1.82 44.74 3.68
C ALA A 368 2.94 45.78 3.48
N GLU A 369 2.82 46.92 4.16
CA GLU A 369 3.89 47.92 4.19
C GLU A 369 5.10 47.38 4.97
N PRO A 370 6.34 47.55 4.50
CA PRO A 370 7.54 46.96 5.14
C PRO A 370 7.74 47.34 6.62
N GLY A 371 7.28 48.53 7.01
CA GLY A 371 7.38 49.03 8.38
C GLY A 371 6.21 48.66 9.31
N ALA A 372 5.17 48.00 8.80
CA ALA A 372 4.04 47.54 9.61
C ALA A 372 4.51 46.47 10.60
N ARG A 373 3.92 46.45 11.80
CA ARG A 373 4.26 45.47 12.85
C ARG A 373 3.40 44.21 12.74
N MET A 374 3.94 43.06 13.14
CA MET A 374 3.22 41.78 13.13
C MET A 374 1.91 41.86 13.93
N ARG A 375 1.92 42.49 15.12
CA ARG A 375 0.71 42.68 15.95
C ARG A 375 -0.45 43.40 15.25
N GLU A 376 -0.16 44.23 14.24
CA GLU A 376 -1.14 45.02 13.49
C GLU A 376 -1.69 44.25 12.29
N LEU A 377 -0.93 43.26 11.80
CA LEU A 377 -1.25 42.43 10.64
C LEU A 377 -1.88 41.09 11.03
N MET A 378 -1.54 40.55 12.21
CA MET A 378 -1.93 39.22 12.66
C MET A 378 -3.42 39.08 12.88
N ASP A 379 -3.95 37.89 12.59
CA ASP A 379 -5.26 37.46 13.05
C ASP A 379 -5.14 36.85 14.46
N PRO A 380 -5.77 37.43 15.49
CA PRO A 380 -5.71 36.90 16.86
C PRO A 380 -6.59 35.66 17.07
N ASP A 381 -7.57 35.41 16.20
CA ASP A 381 -8.52 34.30 16.34
C ASP A 381 -7.94 33.02 15.68
N VAL A 382 -6.78 32.58 16.19
CA VAL A 382 -6.06 31.41 15.66
C VAL A 382 -6.78 30.11 16.03
N ILE A 383 -7.12 29.32 15.02
CA ILE A 383 -7.55 27.94 15.18
C ILE A 383 -6.33 27.11 15.58
N ARG A 384 -6.42 26.38 16.70
CA ARG A 384 -5.31 25.63 17.29
C ARG A 384 -5.81 24.33 17.89
N VAL A 385 -4.91 23.36 18.04
CA VAL A 385 -5.17 22.05 18.66
C VAL A 385 -4.26 21.83 19.87
N GLN A 386 -4.66 20.95 20.77
CA GLN A 386 -3.82 20.52 21.89
C GLN A 386 -3.01 19.28 21.50
N THR A 387 -1.85 19.04 22.12
CA THR A 387 -1.03 17.84 21.87
C THR A 387 -1.77 16.51 22.05
N SER A 388 -2.77 16.47 22.92
CA SER A 388 -3.61 15.28 23.17
C SER A 388 -4.85 15.19 22.28
N THR A 389 -5.00 16.11 21.32
CA THR A 389 -6.10 16.06 20.35
C THR A 389 -5.90 14.84 19.46
N ASP A 390 -6.98 14.11 19.23
CA ASP A 390 -7.01 12.95 18.36
C ASP A 390 -6.77 13.34 16.90
N GLN A 391 -6.00 12.54 16.15
CA GLN A 391 -5.62 12.85 14.77
C GLN A 391 -6.83 13.01 13.83
N GLU A 392 -7.91 12.25 14.03
CA GLU A 392 -9.16 12.38 13.26
C GLU A 392 -9.82 13.76 13.48
N GLU A 393 -9.75 14.29 14.70
CA GLU A 393 -10.26 15.64 15.00
C GLU A 393 -9.37 16.73 14.40
N VAL A 394 -8.05 16.54 14.38
CA VAL A 394 -7.12 17.43 13.67
C VAL A 394 -7.47 17.49 12.19
N ALA A 395 -7.60 16.33 11.54
CA ALA A 395 -7.99 16.21 10.13
C ALA A 395 -9.33 16.91 9.84
N ARG A 396 -10.33 16.71 10.72
CA ARG A 396 -11.62 17.43 10.63
C ARG A 396 -11.46 18.94 10.72
N ILE A 397 -10.59 19.46 11.58
CA ILE A 397 -10.36 20.90 11.75
C ILE A 397 -9.73 21.46 10.48
N ILE A 398 -8.64 20.85 10.00
CA ILE A 398 -7.93 21.27 8.78
C ILE A 398 -8.90 21.26 7.58
N ALA A 399 -9.63 20.16 7.37
CA ALA A 399 -10.59 20.04 6.26
C ALA A 399 -11.79 21.00 6.39
N LYS A 400 -12.26 21.31 7.61
CA LYS A 400 -13.40 22.20 7.81
C LYS A 400 -13.08 23.66 7.50
N TYR A 401 -11.85 24.07 7.77
CA TYR A 401 -11.41 25.46 7.64
C TYR A 401 -10.48 25.70 6.44
N ASP A 402 -10.26 24.68 5.61
CA ASP A 402 -9.37 24.69 4.45
C ASP A 402 -7.97 25.24 4.82
N LEU A 403 -7.42 24.77 5.94
CA LEU A 403 -6.11 25.20 6.44
C LEU A 403 -5.00 24.44 5.75
N LEU A 404 -3.87 25.11 5.50
CA LEU A 404 -2.65 24.43 5.06
C LEU A 404 -1.87 23.81 6.23
N GLY A 405 -2.16 24.22 7.45
CA GLY A 405 -1.56 23.68 8.67
C GLY A 405 -2.20 24.27 9.92
N VAL A 406 -2.07 23.57 11.04
CA VAL A 406 -2.67 23.96 12.33
C VAL A 406 -1.63 23.95 13.47
N PRO A 407 -1.52 25.02 14.26
CA PRO A 407 -0.57 25.07 15.37
C PRO A 407 -1.02 24.18 16.53
N VAL A 408 -0.05 23.47 17.10
CA VAL A 408 -0.22 22.63 18.29
C VAL A 408 0.28 23.38 19.51
N VAL A 409 -0.55 23.46 20.55
CA VAL A 409 -0.23 24.14 21.80
C VAL A 409 -0.31 23.19 23.00
N ASN A 410 0.45 23.52 24.05
CA ASN A 410 0.30 22.88 25.36
C ASN A 410 -0.92 23.40 26.12
N GLU A 411 -1.15 22.90 27.34
CA GLU A 411 -2.26 23.33 28.20
C GLU A 411 -2.21 24.82 28.59
N ASP A 412 -0.99 25.39 28.68
CA ASP A 412 -0.76 26.80 29.02
C ASP A 412 -0.92 27.73 27.80
N GLY A 413 -1.00 27.18 26.58
CA GLY A 413 -1.13 27.93 25.33
C GLY A 413 0.19 28.31 24.66
N SER A 414 1.31 27.73 25.11
CA SER A 414 2.60 27.82 24.43
C SER A 414 2.58 27.00 23.13
N LEU A 415 3.12 27.56 22.06
CA LEU A 415 3.26 26.87 20.79
C LEU A 415 4.36 25.81 20.89
N LEU A 416 4.03 24.56 20.54
CA LEU A 416 4.97 23.43 20.56
C LEU A 416 5.31 22.94 19.16
N GLY A 417 4.33 22.96 18.25
CA GLY A 417 4.50 22.37 16.93
C GLY A 417 3.46 22.86 15.93
N LEU A 418 3.54 22.30 14.72
CA LEU A 418 2.66 22.53 13.59
C LEU A 418 2.32 21.17 12.99
N ILE A 419 1.09 21.03 12.51
CA ILE A 419 0.69 19.87 11.71
C ILE A 419 0.36 20.40 10.33
N THR A 420 0.90 19.77 9.28
CA THR A 420 0.68 20.19 7.90
C THR A 420 -0.58 19.55 7.32
N VAL A 421 -0.92 19.92 6.08
CA VAL A 421 -2.09 19.34 5.39
C VAL A 421 -1.75 18.02 4.71
N ASP A 422 -0.48 17.84 4.35
CA ASP A 422 0.11 16.64 3.77
C ASP A 422 0.02 15.48 4.75
N ASP A 423 0.54 15.62 5.98
CA ASP A 423 0.43 14.57 7.02
C ASP A 423 -1.04 14.23 7.31
N VAL A 424 -1.92 15.24 7.25
CA VAL A 424 -3.37 15.03 7.45
C VAL A 424 -4.01 14.25 6.31
N ILE A 425 -3.48 14.33 5.08
CA ILE A 425 -3.98 13.50 3.98
C ILE A 425 -3.70 12.02 4.28
N ASP A 426 -2.53 11.71 4.83
CA ASP A 426 -2.16 10.35 5.19
C ASP A 426 -2.99 9.84 6.37
N VAL A 427 -3.16 10.66 7.42
CA VAL A 427 -4.11 10.38 8.51
C VAL A 427 -5.52 10.11 7.97
N ILE A 428 -5.99 10.84 6.96
CA ILE A 428 -7.32 10.60 6.38
C ILE A 428 -7.40 9.23 5.68
N HIS A 429 -6.31 8.74 5.09
CA HIS A 429 -6.25 7.40 4.50
C HIS A 429 -6.18 6.31 5.57
N GLU A 430 -5.33 6.49 6.58
CA GLU A 430 -5.22 5.59 7.74
C GLU A 430 -6.56 5.43 8.46
N GLU A 431 -7.21 6.53 8.82
CA GLU A 431 -8.51 6.51 9.50
C GLU A 431 -9.59 5.83 8.64
N GLN A 432 -9.52 5.96 7.31
CA GLN A 432 -10.42 5.24 6.40
C GLN A 432 -10.13 3.75 6.35
N ALA A 433 -8.85 3.35 6.38
CA ALA A 433 -8.44 1.96 6.45
C ALA A 433 -8.84 1.33 7.79
N GLU A 434 -8.65 2.04 8.91
CA GLU A 434 -9.10 1.64 10.25
C GLU A 434 -10.64 1.48 10.27
N ASP A 435 -11.39 2.50 9.86
CA ASP A 435 -12.86 2.46 9.81
C ASP A 435 -13.36 1.28 8.96
N PHE A 436 -12.73 1.04 7.80
CA PHE A 436 -13.08 -0.08 6.93
C PHE A 436 -12.75 -1.43 7.57
N SER A 437 -11.59 -1.54 8.22
CA SER A 437 -11.16 -2.71 8.99
C SER A 437 -12.13 -3.04 10.11
N GLU A 438 -12.58 -2.03 10.85
CA GLU A 438 -13.59 -2.16 11.88
C GLU A 438 -14.92 -2.67 11.30
N ILE A 439 -15.42 -2.07 10.21
CA ILE A 439 -16.70 -2.46 9.59
C ILE A 439 -16.69 -3.94 9.16
N VAL A 440 -15.59 -4.39 8.58
CA VAL A 440 -15.44 -5.77 8.06
C VAL A 440 -15.10 -6.77 9.17
N GLY A 441 -14.51 -6.32 10.27
CA GLY A 441 -13.97 -7.18 11.33
C GLY A 441 -12.73 -7.94 10.86
N ALA A 442 -11.90 -7.29 10.06
CA ALA A 442 -10.62 -7.81 9.59
C ALA A 442 -9.67 -6.63 9.46
N ASP A 443 -8.44 -6.82 9.95
CA ASP A 443 -7.36 -5.86 9.76
C ASP A 443 -7.02 -5.76 8.27
N VAL A 444 -7.09 -4.56 7.69
CA VAL A 444 -6.84 -4.30 6.26
C VAL A 444 -5.45 -3.71 6.04
N GLU A 445 -4.89 -2.95 6.99
CA GLU A 445 -3.50 -2.47 6.95
C GLU A 445 -2.53 -3.65 6.78
N ASP A 446 -2.75 -4.72 7.54
CA ASP A 446 -1.94 -5.94 7.54
C ASP A 446 -2.11 -6.83 6.27
N THR A 447 -2.87 -6.37 5.26
CA THR A 447 -3.19 -7.13 4.03
C THR A 447 -2.60 -6.59 2.73
N GLU A 448 -1.88 -5.46 2.78
CA GLU A 448 -1.23 -4.87 1.61
C GLU A 448 0.04 -5.63 1.18
N ASP A 449 0.65 -6.40 2.11
CA ASP A 449 1.73 -7.35 1.83
C ASP A 449 1.25 -8.56 0.99
N GLU A 450 1.08 -8.39 -0.32
CA GLU A 450 0.60 -9.43 -1.24
C GLU A 450 1.52 -10.69 -1.31
N GLU A 451 2.74 -10.65 -0.76
CA GLU A 451 3.74 -11.70 -0.96
C GLU A 451 3.92 -12.70 0.21
N ARG A 452 3.44 -12.41 1.43
CA ARG A 452 3.66 -13.31 2.59
C ARG A 452 2.39 -13.58 3.40
N PHE A 453 2.20 -14.85 3.76
CA PHE A 453 1.14 -15.25 4.70
C PHE A 453 1.40 -14.64 6.09
N SER A 454 0.69 -13.56 6.43
CA SER A 454 0.75 -12.94 7.76
C SER A 454 -0.01 -13.78 8.80
N TRP A 455 0.72 -14.30 9.79
CA TRP A 455 0.12 -14.96 10.95
C TRP A 455 -0.66 -13.97 11.83
N ARG A 456 -0.31 -12.67 11.81
CA ARG A 456 -0.99 -11.63 12.57
C ARG A 456 -2.39 -11.37 12.00
N ALA A 457 -2.49 -11.10 10.71
CA ALA A 457 -3.76 -10.99 9.99
C ALA A 457 -4.66 -12.22 10.19
N ALA A 458 -4.10 -13.44 10.16
CA ALA A 458 -4.85 -14.67 10.42
C ALA A 458 -5.43 -14.74 11.85
N ILE A 459 -4.66 -14.29 12.85
CA ILE A 459 -5.09 -14.25 14.26
C ILE A 459 -6.15 -13.17 14.50
N SER A 460 -6.00 -11.99 13.87
CA SER A 460 -6.99 -10.91 13.95
C SER A 460 -8.36 -11.38 13.44
N ARG A 461 -8.37 -11.97 12.23
CA ARG A 461 -9.58 -12.60 11.65
C ARG A 461 -10.13 -13.72 12.52
N PHE A 462 -9.27 -14.57 13.08
CA PHE A 462 -9.69 -15.67 13.96
C PHE A 462 -10.38 -15.15 15.23
N SER A 463 -9.90 -14.05 15.80
CA SER A 463 -10.50 -13.44 17.00
C SER A 463 -11.95 -13.01 16.75
N TRP A 464 -12.21 -12.37 15.61
CA TRP A 464 -13.57 -12.02 15.19
C TRP A 464 -14.43 -13.25 14.87
N LEU A 465 -13.87 -14.29 14.24
CA LEU A 465 -14.57 -15.55 14.02
C LEU A 465 -14.96 -16.24 15.33
N VAL A 466 -14.12 -16.18 16.36
CA VAL A 466 -14.41 -16.72 17.69
C VAL A 466 -15.56 -15.96 18.34
N VAL A 467 -15.56 -14.62 18.29
CA VAL A 467 -16.67 -13.79 18.78
C VAL A 467 -17.97 -14.18 18.09
N ASN A 468 -17.96 -14.29 16.76
CA ASN A 468 -19.13 -14.73 15.98
C ASN A 468 -19.58 -16.16 16.30
N ALA A 469 -18.64 -17.09 16.50
CA ALA A 469 -18.95 -18.46 16.86
C ALA A 469 -19.60 -18.56 18.26
N ILE A 470 -19.09 -17.79 19.23
CA ILE A 470 -19.66 -17.69 20.58
C ILE A 470 -21.05 -17.06 20.52
N ALA A 471 -21.21 -15.95 19.78
CA ALA A 471 -22.50 -15.31 19.60
C ALA A 471 -23.52 -16.22 18.91
N GLY A 472 -23.09 -16.97 17.89
CA GLY A 472 -23.86 -18.02 17.23
C GLY A 472 -24.24 -19.17 18.16
N LEU A 473 -23.35 -19.59 19.06
CA LEU A 473 -23.65 -20.57 20.11
C LEU A 473 -24.69 -20.03 21.10
N ILE A 474 -24.58 -18.77 21.51
CA ILE A 474 -25.57 -18.11 22.37
C ILE A 474 -26.93 -18.08 21.67
N LEU A 475 -26.98 -17.69 20.40
CA LEU A 475 -28.19 -17.73 19.58
C LEU A 475 -28.76 -19.16 19.53
N ALA A 476 -27.92 -20.19 19.32
CA ALA A 476 -28.34 -21.58 19.32
C ALA A 476 -28.90 -22.03 20.68
N LEU A 477 -28.31 -21.58 21.80
CA LEU A 477 -28.80 -21.85 23.15
C LEU A 477 -30.13 -21.14 23.43
N VAL A 478 -30.28 -19.89 23.00
CA VAL A 478 -31.55 -19.14 23.10
C VAL A 478 -32.63 -19.83 22.29
N ILE A 479 -32.31 -20.25 21.05
CA ILE A 479 -33.20 -21.07 20.23
C ILE A 479 -33.55 -22.36 20.98
N TYR A 480 -32.58 -23.09 21.51
CA TYR A 480 -32.85 -24.32 22.23
C TYR A 480 -33.78 -24.10 23.43
N GLN A 481 -33.54 -23.07 24.24
CA GLN A 481 -34.36 -22.79 25.43
C GLN A 481 -35.77 -22.29 25.09
N VAL A 482 -35.92 -21.43 24.08
CA VAL A 482 -37.21 -20.89 23.66
C VAL A 482 -38.02 -21.94 22.90
N PHE A 483 -37.36 -22.72 22.04
CA PHE A 483 -38.04 -23.65 21.15
C PHE A 483 -38.27 -25.03 21.78
N SER A 484 -37.41 -25.52 22.68
CA SER A 484 -37.58 -26.85 23.29
C SER A 484 -38.97 -27.05 23.94
N PRO A 485 -39.51 -26.09 24.73
CA PRO A 485 -40.87 -26.19 25.26
C PRO A 485 -41.95 -26.16 24.16
N LEU A 486 -41.72 -25.41 23.09
CA LEU A 486 -42.67 -25.22 22.00
C LEU A 486 -42.74 -26.45 21.09
N PHE A 487 -41.58 -27.06 20.76
CA PHE A 487 -41.48 -28.36 20.09
C PHE A 487 -42.15 -29.47 20.93
N ALA A 488 -41.94 -29.47 22.24
CA ALA A 488 -42.59 -30.43 23.14
C ALA A 488 -44.12 -30.32 23.06
N HIS A 489 -44.67 -29.10 23.10
CA HIS A 489 -46.12 -28.87 22.94
C HIS A 489 -46.65 -29.30 21.57
N VAL A 490 -45.94 -28.97 20.48
CA VAL A 490 -46.33 -29.38 19.12
C VAL A 490 -46.29 -30.91 18.97
N SER A 491 -45.32 -31.61 19.55
CA SER A 491 -45.23 -33.08 19.50
C SER A 491 -46.36 -33.78 20.28
N VAL A 492 -46.86 -33.15 21.35
CA VAL A 492 -48.00 -33.62 22.13
C VAL A 492 -49.32 -33.32 21.42
N LEU A 493 -49.47 -32.12 20.86
CA LEU A 493 -50.63 -31.72 20.04
C LEU A 493 -50.72 -32.49 18.72
N ALA A 494 -49.58 -32.88 18.11
CA ALA A 494 -49.53 -33.68 16.89
C ALA A 494 -50.05 -35.12 17.05
N ARG A 495 -50.26 -35.60 18.30
CA ARG A 495 -50.98 -36.86 18.56
C ARG A 495 -52.50 -36.70 18.51
N ALA A 496 -53.02 -35.48 18.58
CA ALA A 496 -54.41 -35.19 18.28
C ALA A 496 -54.53 -34.82 16.78
N PRO A 497 -55.54 -35.31 16.05
CA PRO A 497 -55.76 -34.94 14.66
C PRO A 497 -56.39 -33.54 14.61
N GLN A 498 -55.65 -32.52 15.02
CA GLN A 498 -56.04 -31.13 14.82
C GLN A 498 -55.46 -30.66 13.50
N VAL A 499 -56.31 -30.70 12.47
CA VAL A 499 -56.06 -30.08 11.18
C VAL A 499 -56.25 -28.59 11.36
N VAL A 500 -55.15 -27.87 11.18
CA VAL A 500 -55.06 -26.43 11.36
C VAL A 500 -54.91 -25.88 9.95
N ALA A 501 -55.98 -25.29 9.40
CA ALA A 501 -55.98 -24.66 8.07
C ALA A 501 -55.62 -25.59 6.88
N GLY A 502 -55.95 -26.89 6.96
CA GLY A 502 -55.67 -27.85 5.88
C GLY A 502 -54.24 -28.40 5.85
N LEU A 503 -53.37 -27.95 6.77
CA LEU A 503 -52.06 -28.52 7.05
C LEU A 503 -52.08 -29.17 8.45
N SER A 504 -51.22 -30.16 8.69
CA SER A 504 -50.96 -30.58 10.07
C SER A 504 -50.19 -29.46 10.81
N LEU A 505 -50.43 -29.28 12.11
CA LEU A 505 -49.66 -28.35 12.95
C LEU A 505 -48.14 -28.56 12.78
N GLN A 506 -47.75 -29.83 12.55
CA GLN A 506 -46.39 -30.25 12.24
C GLN A 506 -45.88 -29.66 10.90
N GLN A 507 -46.68 -29.65 9.83
CA GLN A 507 -46.30 -29.09 8.54
C GLN A 507 -46.18 -27.56 8.59
N ALA A 508 -47.08 -26.86 9.29
CA ALA A 508 -46.98 -25.41 9.49
C ALA A 508 -45.69 -25.06 10.25
N PHE A 509 -45.36 -25.81 11.29
CA PHE A 509 -44.16 -25.60 12.08
C PHE A 509 -42.87 -25.85 11.30
N VAL A 510 -42.81 -26.95 10.52
CA VAL A 510 -41.71 -27.22 9.60
C VAL A 510 -41.56 -26.10 8.58
N GLY A 511 -42.67 -25.56 8.06
CA GLY A 511 -42.65 -24.45 7.12
C GLY A 511 -42.04 -23.17 7.70
N ILE A 512 -42.36 -22.81 8.95
CA ILE A 512 -41.76 -21.66 9.65
C ILE A 512 -40.25 -21.89 9.83
N ILE A 513 -39.83 -23.10 10.21
CA ILE A 513 -38.40 -23.43 10.37
C ILE A 513 -37.64 -23.30 9.04
N CYS A 514 -38.24 -23.74 7.92
CA CYS A 514 -37.64 -23.62 6.60
C CYS A 514 -37.44 -22.16 6.16
N LEU A 515 -38.17 -21.20 6.75
CA LEU A 515 -38.02 -19.77 6.47
C LEU A 515 -36.95 -19.10 7.34
N ILE A 516 -36.42 -19.77 8.38
CA ILE A 516 -35.41 -19.19 9.28
C ILE A 516 -34.14 -18.75 8.53
N PRO A 517 -33.52 -19.55 7.64
CA PRO A 517 -32.30 -19.11 6.94
C PRO A 517 -32.54 -17.86 6.11
N MET A 518 -33.69 -17.79 5.43
CA MET A 518 -34.10 -16.62 4.67
C MET A 518 -34.29 -15.41 5.58
N LEU A 519 -34.93 -15.60 6.75
CA LEU A 519 -35.13 -14.56 7.76
C LEU A 519 -33.79 -14.01 8.24
N LEU A 520 -32.88 -14.87 8.68
CA LEU A 520 -31.61 -14.45 9.27
C LEU A 520 -30.75 -13.67 8.26
N LEU A 521 -30.70 -14.11 6.99
CA LEU A 521 -29.96 -13.41 5.94
C LEU A 521 -30.54 -12.03 5.65
N THR A 522 -31.87 -11.94 5.50
CA THR A 522 -32.55 -10.69 5.16
C THR A 522 -32.58 -9.71 6.33
N SER A 523 -32.87 -10.18 7.55
CA SER A 523 -32.85 -9.33 8.76
C SER A 523 -31.45 -8.88 9.12
N GLY A 524 -30.43 -9.73 8.93
CA GLY A 524 -29.03 -9.36 9.07
C GLY A 524 -28.71 -8.21 8.12
N SER A 525 -28.91 -8.40 6.81
CA SER A 525 -28.63 -7.36 5.82
C SER A 525 -29.39 -6.04 6.03
N ALA A 526 -30.67 -6.09 6.43
CA ALA A 526 -31.44 -4.89 6.75
C ALA A 526 -30.90 -4.18 8.02
N GLY A 527 -30.51 -4.97 9.02
CA GLY A 527 -29.84 -4.48 10.22
C GLY A 527 -28.50 -3.80 9.92
N SER A 528 -27.62 -4.46 9.15
CA SER A 528 -26.30 -3.92 8.79
C SER A 528 -26.40 -2.70 7.87
N GLN A 529 -27.41 -2.61 6.99
CA GLN A 529 -27.67 -1.40 6.19
C GLN A 529 -28.10 -0.22 7.08
N ALA A 530 -29.04 -0.44 7.99
CA ALA A 530 -29.48 0.57 8.94
C ALA A 530 -28.33 1.00 9.88
N LEU A 531 -27.48 0.05 10.27
CA LEU A 531 -26.24 0.28 11.02
C LEU A 531 -25.28 1.19 10.26
N GLY A 532 -24.96 0.89 8.99
CA GLY A 532 -24.06 1.71 8.18
C GLY A 532 -24.57 3.15 8.01
N VAL A 533 -25.88 3.32 7.80
CA VAL A 533 -26.50 4.65 7.73
C VAL A 533 -26.43 5.38 9.09
N ALA A 534 -26.65 4.66 10.20
CA ALA A 534 -26.58 5.23 11.54
C ALA A 534 -25.14 5.62 11.93
N GLY A 535 -24.16 4.78 11.59
CA GLY A 535 -22.74 5.06 11.74
C GLY A 535 -22.38 6.34 11.00
N TRP A 536 -22.62 6.41 9.69
CA TRP A 536 -22.36 7.60 8.88
C TRP A 536 -23.00 8.89 9.43
N GLN A 537 -24.21 8.78 10.00
CA GLN A 537 -24.88 9.94 10.63
C GLN A 537 -24.19 10.40 11.91
N LEU A 538 -23.62 9.48 12.71
CA LEU A 538 -22.83 9.82 13.90
C LEU A 538 -21.56 10.58 13.51
N TYR A 539 -20.88 10.16 12.43
CA TYR A 539 -19.69 10.84 11.90
C TYR A 539 -20.02 12.24 11.32
N THR A 540 -21.03 12.34 10.45
CA THR A 540 -21.28 13.60 9.70
C THR A 540 -22.07 14.66 10.46
N LYS A 541 -22.92 14.28 11.42
CA LYS A 541 -23.80 15.23 12.11
C LYS A 541 -23.90 14.89 13.59
N ARG A 542 -23.37 15.75 14.47
CA ARG A 542 -23.61 15.72 15.93
C ARG A 542 -25.09 15.64 16.26
N GLY A 543 -25.64 14.42 16.40
CA GLY A 543 -26.79 13.94 17.19
C GLY A 543 -28.10 14.74 17.26
N ARG A 544 -28.22 15.91 16.62
CA ARG A 544 -29.31 16.87 16.83
C ARG A 544 -30.61 16.46 16.14
N ASP A 545 -30.52 15.50 15.21
CA ASP A 545 -31.62 15.02 14.39
C ASP A 545 -31.87 13.50 14.51
N PHE A 546 -31.44 12.86 15.61
CA PHE A 546 -31.66 11.41 15.83
C PHE A 546 -33.12 10.98 15.56
N TRP A 547 -34.09 11.75 16.07
CA TRP A 547 -35.51 11.46 15.88
C TRP A 547 -35.96 11.58 14.42
N ARG A 548 -35.37 12.48 13.64
CA ARG A 548 -35.65 12.60 12.20
C ARG A 548 -35.01 11.46 11.41
N GLY A 549 -33.81 11.04 11.80
CA GLY A 549 -33.14 9.86 11.24
C GLY A 549 -33.95 8.59 11.49
N LEU A 550 -34.35 8.36 12.74
CA LEU A 550 -35.19 7.23 13.13
C LEU A 550 -36.52 7.21 12.36
N LEU A 551 -37.21 8.36 12.22
CA LEU A 551 -38.47 8.43 11.48
C LEU A 551 -38.29 8.11 9.99
N ARG A 552 -37.19 8.59 9.38
CA ARG A 552 -36.88 8.29 7.98
C ARG A 552 -36.64 6.80 7.77
N GLU A 553 -35.90 6.17 8.68
CA GLU A 553 -35.62 4.74 8.59
C GLU A 553 -36.87 3.90 8.86
N LEU A 554 -37.70 4.29 9.83
CA LEU A 554 -38.98 3.62 10.07
C LEU A 554 -39.84 3.60 8.81
N LEU A 555 -39.83 4.69 8.03
CA LEU A 555 -40.56 4.76 6.77
C LEU A 555 -39.94 3.86 5.70
N GLN A 556 -38.60 3.84 5.56
CA GLN A 556 -37.89 3.00 4.61
C GLN A 556 -38.02 1.51 4.95
N GLY A 557 -37.83 1.15 6.22
CA GLY A 557 -38.04 -0.19 6.76
C GLY A 557 -39.48 -0.66 6.65
N ALA A 558 -40.47 0.22 6.83
CA ALA A 558 -41.88 -0.14 6.59
C ALA A 558 -42.15 -0.43 5.10
N LEU A 559 -41.63 0.39 4.18
CA LEU A 559 -41.78 0.16 2.74
C LEU A 559 -41.10 -1.14 2.30
N GLY A 560 -39.85 -1.37 2.74
CA GLY A 560 -39.11 -2.60 2.49
C GLY A 560 -39.81 -3.82 3.09
N GLY A 561 -40.30 -3.70 4.33
CA GLY A 561 -41.06 -4.74 5.02
C GLY A 561 -42.34 -5.13 4.26
N ILE A 562 -43.08 -4.18 3.71
CA ILE A 562 -44.28 -4.47 2.89
C ILE A 562 -43.91 -5.23 1.61
N LEU A 563 -42.88 -4.79 0.90
CA LEU A 563 -42.44 -5.44 -0.35
C LEU A 563 -41.96 -6.88 -0.10
N ILE A 564 -41.14 -7.09 0.93
CA ILE A 564 -40.67 -8.43 1.29
C ILE A 564 -41.80 -9.28 1.85
N SER A 565 -42.77 -8.71 2.57
CA SER A 565 -43.96 -9.42 3.04
C SER A 565 -44.75 -10.05 1.90
N ILE A 566 -44.96 -9.30 0.81
CA ILE A 566 -45.64 -9.79 -0.40
C ILE A 566 -44.83 -10.90 -1.07
N LEU A 567 -43.50 -10.72 -1.20
CA LEU A 567 -42.61 -11.69 -1.81
C LEU A 567 -42.56 -13.01 -1.02
N VAL A 568 -42.30 -12.93 0.29
CA VAL A 568 -42.24 -14.09 1.20
C VAL A 568 -43.59 -14.79 1.26
N GLY A 569 -44.70 -14.03 1.33
CA GLY A 569 -46.04 -14.60 1.28
C GLY A 569 -46.29 -15.36 -0.01
N GLY A 570 -45.90 -14.80 -1.17
CA GLY A 570 -46.02 -15.47 -2.47
C GLY A 570 -45.18 -16.75 -2.56
N LEU A 571 -43.94 -16.72 -2.07
CA LEU A 571 -43.04 -17.89 -2.04
C LEU A 571 -43.55 -18.97 -1.08
N ALA A 572 -44.01 -18.57 0.11
CA ALA A 572 -44.60 -19.48 1.09
C ALA A 572 -45.87 -20.14 0.53
N TRP A 573 -46.67 -19.42 -0.25
CA TRP A 573 -47.84 -19.98 -0.90
C TRP A 573 -47.47 -21.01 -1.95
N PHE A 574 -46.46 -20.69 -2.78
CA PHE A 574 -45.96 -21.59 -3.81
C PHE A 574 -45.37 -22.89 -3.22
N ILE A 575 -44.67 -22.82 -2.09
CA ILE A 575 -44.01 -23.97 -1.46
C ILE A 575 -45.01 -24.79 -0.64
N PHE A 576 -45.74 -24.14 0.28
CA PHE A 576 -46.54 -24.83 1.29
C PHE A 576 -48.01 -24.96 0.92
N HIS A 577 -48.45 -24.36 -0.18
CA HIS A 577 -49.83 -24.43 -0.70
C HIS A 577 -50.92 -24.02 0.32
N SER A 578 -50.55 -23.25 1.35
CA SER A 578 -51.45 -22.77 2.40
C SER A 578 -51.44 -21.25 2.45
N TRP A 579 -52.59 -20.64 2.21
CA TRP A 579 -52.72 -19.18 2.24
C TRP A 579 -52.59 -18.62 3.67
N GLN A 580 -53.02 -19.37 4.69
CA GLN A 580 -52.91 -18.94 6.10
C GLN A 580 -51.45 -18.83 6.52
N LEU A 581 -50.66 -19.87 6.24
CA LEU A 581 -49.22 -19.85 6.50
C LEU A 581 -48.53 -18.75 5.71
N SER A 582 -48.95 -18.51 4.47
CA SER A 582 -48.38 -17.50 3.60
C SER A 582 -48.59 -16.07 4.11
N VAL A 583 -49.81 -15.75 4.55
CA VAL A 583 -50.12 -14.43 5.12
C VAL A 583 -49.43 -14.24 6.46
N ALA A 584 -49.47 -15.25 7.34
CA ALA A 584 -48.82 -15.17 8.65
C ALA A 584 -47.29 -15.02 8.52
N ALA A 585 -46.66 -15.86 7.68
CA ALA A 585 -45.23 -15.80 7.44
C ALA A 585 -44.84 -14.48 6.76
N GLY A 586 -45.55 -14.06 5.72
CA GLY A 586 -45.27 -12.80 5.02
C GLY A 586 -45.35 -11.59 5.97
N LEU A 587 -46.43 -11.44 6.74
CA LEU A 587 -46.57 -10.32 7.68
C LEU A 587 -45.56 -10.37 8.83
N GLY A 588 -45.33 -11.57 9.40
CA GLY A 588 -44.31 -11.78 10.42
C GLY A 588 -42.94 -11.38 9.93
N PHE A 589 -42.58 -11.75 8.69
CA PHE A 589 -41.30 -11.42 8.07
C PHE A 589 -41.14 -9.90 7.86
N GLY A 590 -42.16 -9.24 7.30
CA GLY A 590 -42.13 -7.79 7.06
C GLY A 590 -41.98 -6.97 8.35
N LEU A 591 -42.69 -7.36 9.41
CA LEU A 591 -42.56 -6.72 10.74
C LEU A 591 -41.20 -6.98 11.38
N THR A 592 -40.66 -8.20 11.23
CA THR A 592 -39.32 -8.51 11.71
C THR A 592 -38.24 -7.66 11.04
N LEU A 593 -38.34 -7.40 9.74
CA LEU A 593 -37.40 -6.51 9.04
C LEU A 593 -37.45 -5.07 9.56
N LEU A 594 -38.64 -4.58 9.89
CA LEU A 594 -38.80 -3.27 10.52
C LEU A 594 -38.11 -3.23 11.89
N VAL A 595 -38.27 -4.27 12.70
CA VAL A 595 -37.58 -4.38 14.00
C VAL A 595 -36.07 -4.46 13.82
N ALA A 596 -35.58 -5.24 12.85
CA ALA A 596 -34.16 -5.32 12.54
C ALA A 596 -33.55 -3.96 12.16
N SER A 597 -34.26 -3.19 11.33
CA SER A 597 -33.84 -1.84 10.92
C SER A 597 -33.80 -0.86 12.12
N ILE A 598 -34.78 -0.95 13.03
CA ILE A 598 -34.80 -0.16 14.27
C ILE A 598 -33.59 -0.53 15.15
N CYS A 599 -33.30 -1.82 15.30
CA CYS A 599 -32.15 -2.29 16.06
C CYS A 599 -30.84 -1.76 15.47
N GLY A 600 -30.68 -1.78 14.14
CA GLY A 600 -29.51 -1.23 13.45
C GLY A 600 -29.25 0.25 13.75
N ILE A 601 -30.29 1.06 14.00
CA ILE A 601 -30.12 2.47 14.41
C ILE A 601 -29.92 2.62 15.92
N ILE A 602 -30.71 1.93 16.73
CA ILE A 602 -30.72 2.16 18.18
C ILE A 602 -29.43 1.64 18.83
N LEU A 603 -28.94 0.49 18.38
CA LEU A 603 -27.86 -0.22 19.06
C LEU A 603 -26.52 0.57 19.01
N PRO A 604 -26.08 1.13 17.88
CA PRO A 604 -24.90 2.01 17.80
C PRO A 604 -25.02 3.24 18.69
N ASN A 605 -26.18 3.91 18.61
CA ASN A 605 -26.44 5.11 19.39
C ASN A 605 -26.45 4.83 20.90
N LEU A 606 -26.91 3.65 21.31
CA LEU A 606 -26.87 3.21 22.70
C LEU A 606 -25.43 2.97 23.17
N LEU A 607 -24.62 2.27 22.36
CA LEU A 607 -23.21 2.01 22.67
C LEU A 607 -22.41 3.32 22.78
N HIS A 608 -22.61 4.24 21.84
CA HIS A 608 -22.00 5.57 21.88
C HIS A 608 -22.38 6.35 23.15
N ARG A 609 -23.64 6.28 23.60
CA ARG A 609 -24.08 6.90 24.87
C ARG A 609 -23.45 6.27 26.12
N LEU A 610 -23.14 4.98 26.06
CA LEU A 610 -22.43 4.27 27.12
C LEU A 610 -20.92 4.56 27.11
N ARG A 611 -20.44 5.44 26.21
CA ARG A 611 -19.03 5.75 25.96
C ARG A 611 -18.20 4.53 25.54
N LEU A 612 -18.86 3.52 24.97
CA LEU A 612 -18.19 2.45 24.25
C LEU A 612 -17.92 3.00 22.83
N ARG A 613 -16.65 3.17 22.47
CA ARG A 613 -16.16 3.69 21.18
C ARG A 613 -15.44 2.58 20.39
N GLY A 614 -15.21 2.81 19.10
CA GLY A 614 -14.47 1.92 18.19
C GLY A 614 -15.17 0.60 17.88
N SER A 615 -14.36 -0.43 17.63
CA SER A 615 -14.64 -1.82 17.21
C SER A 615 -15.85 -2.55 17.83
N LEU A 616 -16.47 -2.02 18.88
CA LEU A 616 -17.71 -2.51 19.47
C LEU A 616 -18.98 -2.12 18.68
N ILE A 617 -18.90 -1.17 17.74
CA ILE A 617 -20.04 -0.73 16.91
C ILE A 617 -20.03 -1.43 15.53
N THR A 618 -19.40 -2.59 15.44
CA THR A 618 -19.16 -3.27 14.16
C THR A 618 -20.26 -4.28 13.83
N ALA A 619 -20.50 -4.51 12.54
CA ALA A 619 -21.52 -5.46 12.07
C ALA A 619 -21.36 -6.88 12.69
N PRO A 620 -20.13 -7.45 12.82
CA PRO A 620 -19.93 -8.75 13.45
C PRO A 620 -20.48 -8.86 14.88
N LEU A 621 -20.41 -7.79 15.68
CA LEU A 621 -20.93 -7.83 17.06
C LEU A 621 -22.45 -7.62 17.12
N LEU A 622 -22.99 -6.77 16.24
CA LEU A 622 -24.40 -6.36 16.28
C LEU A 622 -25.32 -7.33 15.52
N ASP A 623 -24.85 -7.96 14.45
CA ASP A 623 -25.63 -8.89 13.64
C ASP A 623 -26.19 -10.08 14.45
N PRO A 624 -25.43 -10.74 15.36
CA PRO A 624 -25.96 -11.78 16.21
C PRO A 624 -27.08 -11.29 17.15
N ALA A 625 -26.96 -10.06 17.68
CA ALA A 625 -28.00 -9.47 18.52
C ALA A 625 -29.28 -9.19 17.71
N ILE A 626 -29.13 -8.65 16.51
CA ILE A 626 -30.22 -8.43 15.56
C ILE A 626 -30.86 -9.77 15.17
N ALA A 627 -30.07 -10.83 14.96
CA ALA A 627 -30.56 -12.17 14.64
C ALA A 627 -31.43 -12.76 15.77
N ILE A 628 -30.98 -12.65 17.03
CA ILE A 628 -31.75 -13.11 18.20
C ILE A 628 -33.10 -12.39 18.29
N ILE A 629 -33.10 -11.06 18.19
CA ILE A 629 -34.30 -10.23 18.27
C ILE A 629 -35.24 -10.54 17.09
N SER A 630 -34.68 -10.66 15.88
CA SER A 630 -35.43 -10.92 14.66
C SER A 630 -36.11 -12.28 14.69
N LEU A 631 -35.39 -13.32 15.12
CA LEU A 631 -35.93 -14.66 15.25
C LEU A 631 -37.05 -14.71 16.28
N GLY A 632 -36.82 -14.15 17.48
CA GLY A 632 -37.86 -14.08 18.52
C GLY A 632 -39.12 -13.37 18.05
N THR A 633 -38.95 -12.24 17.36
CA THR A 633 -40.05 -11.44 16.80
C THR A 633 -40.83 -12.20 15.72
N PHE A 634 -40.13 -12.83 14.78
CA PHE A 634 -40.75 -13.58 13.69
C PHE A 634 -41.60 -14.73 14.21
N PHE A 635 -41.08 -15.49 15.17
CA PHE A 635 -41.80 -16.61 15.77
C PHE A 635 -43.03 -16.15 16.55
N ALA A 636 -42.88 -15.16 17.42
CA ALA A 636 -43.98 -14.63 18.21
C ALA A 636 -45.13 -14.14 17.31
N LEU A 637 -44.81 -13.33 16.30
CA LEU A 637 -45.81 -12.77 15.39
C LEU A 637 -46.43 -13.83 14.48
N THR A 638 -45.62 -14.72 13.89
CA THR A 638 -46.14 -15.72 12.95
C THR A 638 -47.04 -16.73 13.64
N LEU A 639 -46.69 -17.17 14.86
CA LEU A 639 -47.52 -18.09 15.64
C LEU A 639 -48.81 -17.42 16.11
N GLU A 640 -48.74 -16.19 16.62
CA GLU A 640 -49.94 -15.45 17.03
C GLU A 640 -50.87 -15.17 15.84
N LEU A 641 -50.32 -14.83 14.68
CA LEU A 641 -51.09 -14.64 13.45
C LEU A 641 -51.72 -15.96 12.99
N LEU A 642 -51.00 -17.08 13.06
CA LEU A 642 -51.56 -18.40 12.73
C LEU A 642 -52.71 -18.78 13.66
N GLU A 643 -52.60 -18.52 14.96
CA GLU A 643 -53.66 -18.76 15.94
C GLU A 643 -54.88 -17.86 15.71
N ARG A 644 -54.67 -16.60 15.32
CA ARG A 644 -55.77 -15.67 15.00
C ARG A 644 -56.42 -15.94 13.64
N LEU A 645 -55.66 -16.47 12.68
CA LEU A 645 -56.17 -16.94 11.39
C LEU A 645 -56.86 -18.31 11.51
N HIS A 646 -56.87 -18.91 12.70
CA HIS A 646 -57.56 -20.15 13.08
C HIS A 646 -59.00 -19.95 13.58
N ILE A 647 -59.71 -18.95 13.05
CA ILE A 647 -61.18 -18.97 13.09
C ILE A 647 -61.70 -20.00 12.10
#